data_AF-A0A6S7K7D5-F1
#
_entry.id   AF-A0A6S7K7D5-F1
#
_cell.length_a   1.000
_cell.length_b   1.000
_cell.length_c   1.000
_cell.angle_alpha   90.00
_cell.angle_beta   90.00
_cell.angle_gamma   90.00
#
_symmetry.space_group_name_H-M   'P 1'
#
loop_
_entity.id
_entity.type
_entity.pdbx_description
1 polymer ?
#
loop_
_entity_poly.entity_id
_entity_poly.type
_entity_poly.pdbx_seq_one_letter_code
_entity_poly.pdbx_strand_id
1 'polypeptide(L)'
;MNNARNQRILTPSAEERARKLPLHDWPEQKVNITPSAHRIFTKVGQDIDGSEKLITEEDEHFVFVRPKFYVGSSDTVWANETMRLRYLYSDIFEVKKDANGEEKYHPSFRSICAQLHDAAFLFMDMSEQKDIERAKAGDRDNPHTQYERKRLTRLKARIQEALDDNFEQIDNVGKTVFAARVQPLVQDLTSALTEVDRHIEDPRESCSLLEKIQFCVYCCRKLLDCLEELELPPIKPRWCDLTDAGPGVGVSNLEVRFRDAEMARIWNSDYRIRVHRAREDSGQGEAERTNAAVGDAVIDGGTIKWDYFQRFDDLSDEEVQNMTLSSYEQYEDNRMERNAWRVSQDIASRIDDAPVLSSYIKSLVTEKEQDSFFFNKDQLQEFGRASDVQKQNVTGYHYFSKISGYIDSHYEKGELYMEFLKDGCTRDAGKPCTTCSSGWIGPVMERIPRPFPDETTFKYKSVFESPGSSAEDEPRPPDDFLPRAQIKSWFGQGNLDSEEKIAEFSKRFIVPSELVKSYIDHLKHLNYTKQLRSVAAEQERQRRKDKKYEEYNWEELLLTGGLKLLYVFELDKYLKHHSLPWRRKLKEEKVLIITAHVHESKGSSLEEVVVTGKALLRPVENPADSEESESEEEILFETSSYPGCESTSCSSQSSASGDESESDVDLPVRIPTNTRSGRKSTRFLF
;
A
#
# COMPACT_ATOMS: atom_id res chain seq x y z
N MET A 1 34.33 8.86 34.06
CA MET A 1 34.11 7.60 34.80
C MET A 1 33.83 6.51 33.79
N ASN A 2 34.52 5.37 33.90
CA ASN A 2 34.55 4.31 32.90
C ASN A 2 33.17 3.65 32.73
N ASN A 3 32.60 3.76 31.54
CA ASN A 3 31.43 3.01 31.07
C ASN A 3 31.80 1.54 30.91
N ALA A 4 31.54 0.73 31.94
CA ALA A 4 31.49 -0.71 31.77
C ALA A 4 30.25 -1.04 30.91
N ARG A 5 30.47 -1.34 29.63
CA ARG A 5 29.53 -2.12 28.80
C ARG A 5 29.10 -3.33 29.64
N ASN A 6 27.81 -3.46 29.89
CA ASN A 6 27.25 -4.58 30.63
C ASN A 6 27.56 -5.88 29.86
N GLN A 7 28.66 -6.54 30.22
CA GLN A 7 29.08 -7.85 29.70
C GLN A 7 28.26 -8.97 30.33
N ARG A 8 26.93 -8.83 30.42
CA ARG A 8 26.05 -10.01 30.57
C ARG A 8 25.88 -10.64 29.19
N ILE A 9 27.00 -11.17 28.71
CA ILE A 9 27.08 -12.11 27.62
C ILE A 9 26.30 -13.36 28.06
N LEU A 10 25.09 -13.49 27.54
CA LEU A 10 24.60 -14.70 26.88
C LEU A 10 24.74 -15.97 27.73
N THR A 11 23.85 -16.13 28.70
CA THR A 11 23.53 -17.45 29.26
C THR A 11 22.06 -17.71 28.98
N PRO A 12 21.70 -18.59 28.03
CA PRO A 12 20.31 -18.96 27.81
C PRO A 12 19.74 -19.62 29.07
N SER A 13 18.51 -19.29 29.43
CA SER A 13 17.82 -19.84 30.61
C SER A 13 17.41 -21.31 30.47
N ALA A 14 17.62 -21.92 29.30
CA ALA A 14 17.25 -23.30 28.99
C ALA A 14 18.28 -23.97 28.06
N GLU A 15 18.55 -25.25 28.29
CA GLU A 15 19.54 -26.06 27.55
C GLU A 15 19.19 -26.18 26.05
N GLU A 16 17.90 -26.12 25.70
CA GLU A 16 17.40 -26.09 24.31
C GLU A 16 17.79 -24.81 23.55
N ARG A 17 18.12 -23.73 24.26
CA ARG A 17 18.55 -22.44 23.72
C ARG A 17 20.08 -22.34 23.61
N ALA A 18 20.82 -23.42 23.87
CA ALA A 18 22.28 -23.44 23.76
C ALA A 18 22.75 -23.32 22.31
N ARG A 19 23.82 -22.56 22.11
CA ARG A 19 24.44 -22.25 20.81
C ARG A 19 24.96 -23.52 20.12
N LYS A 20 24.56 -23.74 18.87
CA LYS A 20 25.01 -24.86 18.03
C LYS A 20 25.86 -24.35 16.85
N LEU A 21 26.87 -25.15 16.49
CA LEU A 21 27.78 -24.93 15.35
C LEU A 21 27.07 -25.19 13.99
N PRO A 22 27.61 -24.70 12.86
CA PRO A 22 26.82 -24.43 11.66
C PRO A 22 26.34 -25.66 10.88
N LEU A 23 25.09 -25.61 10.44
CA LEU A 23 24.59 -26.27 9.24
C LEU A 23 23.76 -25.26 8.41
N HIS A 24 24.44 -24.53 7.53
CA HIS A 24 23.91 -23.77 6.39
C HIS A 24 23.11 -22.47 6.70
N ASP A 25 23.78 -21.31 6.65
CA ASP A 25 23.18 -19.98 6.82
C ASP A 25 22.47 -19.45 5.53
N TRP A 26 21.57 -20.27 4.95
CA TRP A 26 20.57 -19.94 3.91
C TRP A 26 20.98 -19.95 2.41
N PRO A 27 21.00 -21.13 1.76
CA PRO A 27 21.23 -21.23 0.30
C PRO A 27 20.01 -20.87 -0.58
N GLU A 28 18.80 -20.80 -0.02
CA GLU A 28 17.55 -20.65 -0.78
C GLU A 28 16.77 -19.37 -0.43
N GLN A 29 16.38 -18.61 -1.46
CA GLN A 29 15.67 -17.34 -1.28
C GLN A 29 14.30 -17.48 -0.57
N LYS A 30 13.67 -18.66 -0.65
CA LYS A 30 12.33 -18.93 -0.09
C LYS A 30 12.26 -18.76 1.43
N VAL A 31 13.40 -18.90 2.09
CA VAL A 31 13.50 -18.89 3.55
C VAL A 31 14.23 -17.65 4.08
N ASN A 32 14.48 -16.67 3.21
CA ASN A 32 14.99 -15.37 3.63
C ASN A 32 13.96 -14.66 4.53
N ILE A 33 14.42 -14.25 5.71
CA ILE A 33 13.58 -13.57 6.71
C ILE A 33 13.91 -12.09 6.77
N THR A 34 12.87 -11.26 6.87
CA THR A 34 12.99 -9.81 7.04
C THR A 34 12.30 -9.39 8.34
N PRO A 35 13.03 -8.82 9.32
CA PRO A 35 12.43 -8.09 10.43
C PRO A 35 12.06 -6.66 10.01
N SER A 36 10.93 -6.16 10.50
CA SER A 36 10.39 -4.83 10.27
C SER A 36 10.00 -4.17 11.59
N ALA A 37 10.66 -3.06 11.93
CA ALA A 37 10.43 -2.35 13.18
C ALA A 37 9.19 -1.44 13.09
N HIS A 38 8.34 -1.51 14.10
CA HIS A 38 7.24 -0.60 14.37
C HIS A 38 7.48 0.02 15.75
N ARG A 39 7.52 1.35 15.84
CA ARG A 39 7.77 2.02 17.11
C ARG A 39 6.63 2.97 17.40
N ILE A 40 6.09 2.90 18.61
CA ILE A 40 4.98 3.76 19.04
C ILE A 40 5.42 4.46 20.31
N PHE A 41 5.34 5.78 20.32
CA PHE A 41 5.77 6.58 21.46
C PHE A 41 4.88 7.80 21.65
N THR A 42 4.82 8.29 22.88
CA THR A 42 4.15 9.56 23.21
C THR A 42 5.19 10.59 23.61
N LYS A 43 4.91 11.87 23.33
CA LYS A 43 5.74 12.99 23.75
C LYS A 43 4.91 13.96 24.58
N VAL A 44 5.52 14.51 25.62
CA VAL A 44 4.93 15.54 26.48
C VAL A 44 5.83 16.76 26.49
N GLY A 45 5.21 17.95 26.50
CA GLY A 45 5.93 19.21 26.69
C GLY A 45 6.40 19.35 28.14
N GLN A 46 7.68 19.62 28.32
CA GLN A 46 8.27 19.92 29.62
C GLN A 46 9.15 21.16 29.50
N ASP A 47 9.00 22.10 30.43
CA ASP A 47 9.93 23.22 30.55
C ASP A 47 11.25 22.73 31.13
N ILE A 48 12.32 22.84 30.34
CA ILE A 48 13.68 22.52 30.74
C ILE A 48 14.53 23.76 30.49
N ASP A 49 15.00 24.37 31.59
CA ASP A 49 15.84 25.57 31.61
C ASP A 49 15.19 26.80 30.94
N GLY A 50 13.87 26.98 31.06
CA GLY A 50 13.14 28.10 30.46
C GLY A 50 12.85 27.92 28.96
N SER A 51 13.00 26.69 28.46
CA SER A 51 12.66 26.30 27.10
C SER A 51 11.75 25.08 27.13
N GLU A 52 10.58 25.19 26.50
CA GLU A 52 9.67 24.05 26.34
C GLU A 52 10.30 23.04 25.39
N LYS A 53 10.52 21.82 25.89
CA LYS A 53 11.06 20.69 25.13
C LYS A 53 10.06 19.54 25.13
N LEU A 54 9.93 18.88 23.99
CA LEU A 54 9.19 17.62 23.91
C LEU A 54 10.09 16.49 24.40
N ILE A 55 9.69 15.84 25.48
CA ILE A 55 10.33 14.64 26.01
C ILE A 55 9.45 13.43 25.72
N THR A 56 10.08 12.27 25.48
CA THR A 56 9.36 11.01 25.30
C THR A 56 8.84 10.52 26.65
N GLU A 57 7.55 10.19 26.73
CA GLU A 57 6.89 9.70 27.94
C GLU A 57 6.69 8.17 27.89
N GLU A 58 6.03 7.66 26.86
CA GLU A 58 5.91 6.22 26.57
C GLU A 58 6.73 5.90 25.31
N ASP A 59 7.40 4.75 25.28
CA ASP A 59 8.26 4.33 24.16
C ASP A 59 8.25 2.81 23.97
N GLU A 60 7.48 2.35 23.00
CA GLU A 60 7.18 0.95 22.74
C GLU A 60 7.78 0.49 21.40
N HIS A 61 8.45 -0.66 21.43
CA HIS A 61 9.22 -1.20 20.31
C HIS A 61 8.65 -2.55 19.88
N PHE A 62 8.12 -2.60 18.67
CA PHE A 62 7.57 -3.80 18.05
C PHE A 62 8.41 -4.20 16.85
N VAL A 63 8.58 -5.51 16.65
CA VAL A 63 9.28 -6.04 15.46
C VAL A 63 8.48 -7.16 14.85
N PHE A 64 8.03 -6.95 13.62
CA PHE A 64 7.38 -7.98 12.83
C PHE A 64 8.39 -8.74 11.98
N VAL A 65 8.36 -10.06 12.07
CA VAL A 65 9.25 -10.98 11.36
C VAL A 65 8.46 -11.72 10.30
N ARG A 66 8.95 -11.73 9.06
CA ARG A 66 8.26 -12.39 7.94
C ARG A 66 9.19 -13.08 6.96
N PRO A 67 8.75 -14.16 6.32
CA PRO A 67 9.50 -14.77 5.23
C PRO A 67 9.28 -13.95 3.94
N LYS A 68 10.33 -13.24 3.49
CA LYS A 68 10.26 -12.23 2.43
C LYS A 68 9.69 -12.76 1.11
N PHE A 69 9.94 -14.03 0.81
CA PHE A 69 9.48 -14.68 -0.41
C PHE A 69 7.96 -14.85 -0.45
N TYR A 70 7.34 -15.14 0.69
CA TYR A 70 5.90 -15.42 0.78
C TYR A 70 5.09 -14.19 1.20
N VAL A 71 5.69 -13.28 1.96
CA VAL A 71 5.09 -12.00 2.32
C VAL A 71 6.09 -10.89 2.05
N GLY A 72 5.84 -10.15 0.98
CA GLY A 72 6.66 -9.01 0.59
C GLY A 72 6.60 -7.85 1.58
N SER A 73 7.51 -6.89 1.40
CA SER A 73 7.40 -5.58 2.02
C SER A 73 6.47 -4.72 1.17
N SER A 74 5.24 -4.48 1.62
CA SER A 74 4.34 -3.51 1.01
C SER A 74 3.58 -2.73 2.07
N ASP A 75 3.03 -1.58 1.70
CA ASP A 75 2.34 -0.70 2.65
C ASP A 75 1.02 -1.29 3.14
N THR A 76 0.37 -2.11 2.31
CA THR A 76 -0.74 -2.93 2.79
C THR A 76 -0.32 -3.86 3.94
N VAL A 77 0.90 -4.42 3.93
CA VAL A 77 1.39 -5.23 5.06
C VAL A 77 1.64 -4.37 6.30
N TRP A 78 2.24 -3.19 6.16
CA TRP A 78 2.39 -2.23 7.27
C TRP A 78 1.03 -1.88 7.90
N ALA A 79 0.03 -1.63 7.07
CA ALA A 79 -1.32 -1.30 7.55
C ALA A 79 -1.93 -2.48 8.31
N ASN A 80 -1.81 -3.71 7.79
CA ASN A 80 -2.27 -4.92 8.49
C ASN A 80 -1.56 -5.12 9.84
N GLU A 81 -0.24 -4.92 9.88
CA GLU A 81 0.54 -5.01 11.12
C GLU A 81 0.11 -3.95 12.14
N THR A 82 -0.21 -2.74 11.66
CA THR A 82 -0.73 -1.65 12.48
C THR A 82 -2.12 -1.98 13.05
N MET A 83 -3.03 -2.53 12.24
CA MET A 83 -4.34 -3.03 12.71
C MET A 83 -4.17 -4.12 13.77
N ARG A 84 -3.23 -5.05 13.56
CA ARG A 84 -2.95 -6.14 14.50
C ARG A 84 -2.35 -5.63 15.82
N LEU A 85 -1.44 -4.66 15.77
CA LEU A 85 -0.90 -4.03 16.98
C LEU A 85 -2.00 -3.40 17.82
N ARG A 86 -3.00 -2.77 17.20
CA ARG A 86 -4.16 -2.23 17.92
C ARG A 86 -4.92 -3.34 18.66
N TYR A 87 -5.12 -4.49 18.05
CA TYR A 87 -5.85 -5.59 18.69
C TYR A 87 -5.07 -6.22 19.85
N LEU A 88 -3.76 -6.37 19.71
CA LEU A 88 -2.91 -7.01 20.72
C LEU A 88 -2.51 -6.07 21.85
N TYR A 89 -2.42 -4.77 21.57
CA TYR A 89 -1.92 -3.75 22.50
C TYR A 89 -2.82 -2.51 22.52
N SER A 90 -4.12 -2.73 22.76
CA SER A 90 -5.17 -1.69 22.72
C SER A 90 -4.82 -0.44 23.55
N ASP A 91 -4.17 -0.61 24.71
CA ASP A 91 -3.80 0.48 25.63
C ASP A 91 -2.81 1.49 25.02
N ILE A 92 -2.07 1.08 23.99
CA ILE A 92 -1.15 1.95 23.26
C ILE A 92 -1.91 2.81 22.25
N PHE A 93 -3.03 2.31 21.72
CA PHE A 93 -3.82 2.96 20.67
C PHE A 93 -5.01 3.74 21.21
N GLU A 94 -5.45 3.48 22.44
CA GLU A 94 -6.63 4.08 23.04
C GLU A 94 -6.29 5.22 24.01
N VAL A 95 -7.23 6.16 24.20
CA VAL A 95 -7.12 7.18 25.23
C VAL A 95 -7.38 6.52 26.59
N LYS A 96 -6.38 6.52 27.48
CA LYS A 96 -6.53 5.96 28.83
C LYS A 96 -7.57 6.77 29.63
N LYS A 97 -8.54 6.04 30.22
CA LYS A 97 -9.49 6.43 31.29
C LYS A 97 -10.84 7.01 30.86
N ASP A 98 -11.89 6.54 31.55
CA ASP A 98 -13.18 7.22 31.65
C ASP A 98 -13.11 8.47 32.57
N ALA A 99 -14.21 9.19 32.72
CA ALA A 99 -14.29 10.40 33.56
C ALA A 99 -13.92 10.17 35.05
N ASN A 100 -13.85 8.92 35.51
CA ASN A 100 -13.53 8.55 36.89
C ASN A 100 -12.14 7.91 37.05
N GLY A 101 -11.43 7.66 35.96
CA GLY A 101 -10.09 7.07 36.00
C GLY A 101 -10.05 5.54 35.98
N GLU A 102 -11.18 4.85 35.80
CA GLU A 102 -11.26 3.38 35.76
C GLU A 102 -11.52 2.86 34.33
N GLU A 103 -10.99 1.68 34.00
CA GLU A 103 -11.26 1.02 32.72
C GLU A 103 -12.46 0.09 32.88
N LYS A 104 -13.56 0.39 32.18
CA LYS A 104 -14.83 -0.35 32.27
C LYS A 104 -14.73 -1.83 31.88
N TYR A 105 -13.81 -2.17 30.97
CA TYR A 105 -13.65 -3.53 30.45
C TYR A 105 -12.19 -3.93 30.30
N HIS A 106 -11.93 -5.22 30.54
CA HIS A 106 -10.63 -5.85 30.37
C HIS A 106 -10.09 -5.69 28.93
N PRO A 107 -8.76 -5.53 28.73
CA PRO A 107 -8.14 -5.39 27.40
C PRO A 107 -8.56 -6.47 26.39
N SER A 108 -8.66 -7.74 26.82
CA SER A 108 -9.08 -8.84 25.94
C SER A 108 -10.50 -8.65 25.40
N PHE A 109 -11.43 -8.08 26.18
CA PHE A 109 -12.79 -7.80 25.70
C PHE A 109 -12.79 -6.62 24.73
N ARG A 110 -12.02 -5.56 25.04
CA ARG A 110 -11.80 -4.43 24.15
C ARG A 110 -11.22 -4.87 22.80
N SER A 111 -10.27 -5.81 22.81
CA SER A 111 -9.67 -6.41 21.61
C SER A 111 -10.71 -7.10 20.71
N ILE A 112 -11.57 -7.96 21.28
CA ILE A 112 -12.64 -8.63 20.52
C ILE A 112 -13.58 -7.59 19.90
N CYS A 113 -14.02 -6.60 20.69
CA CYS A 113 -14.88 -5.55 20.19
C CYS A 113 -14.22 -4.72 19.10
N ALA A 114 -12.93 -4.40 19.21
CA ALA A 114 -12.18 -3.67 18.19
C ALA A 114 -12.08 -4.46 16.88
N GLN A 115 -11.80 -5.77 16.94
CA GLN A 115 -11.75 -6.64 15.76
C GLN A 115 -13.11 -6.74 15.06
N LEU A 116 -14.18 -6.94 15.83
CA LEU A 116 -15.55 -6.99 15.30
C LEU A 116 -15.96 -5.66 14.69
N HIS A 117 -15.64 -4.54 15.35
CA HIS A 117 -15.89 -3.19 14.86
C HIS A 117 -15.21 -2.98 13.52
N ASP A 118 -13.89 -3.21 13.44
CA ASP A 118 -13.10 -2.88 12.26
C ASP A 118 -13.50 -3.74 11.06
N ALA A 119 -13.76 -5.04 11.27
CA ALA A 119 -14.22 -5.94 10.23
C ALA A 119 -15.61 -5.56 9.71
N ALA A 120 -16.56 -5.28 10.60
CA ALA A 120 -17.93 -4.88 10.23
C ALA A 120 -17.94 -3.51 9.54
N PHE A 121 -17.15 -2.55 10.03
CA PHE A 121 -17.01 -1.23 9.43
C PHE A 121 -16.40 -1.32 8.04
N LEU A 122 -15.28 -2.03 7.87
CA LEU A 122 -14.64 -2.16 6.56
C LEU A 122 -15.59 -2.82 5.56
N PHE A 123 -16.29 -3.90 5.93
CA PHE A 123 -17.27 -4.53 5.04
C PHE A 123 -18.40 -3.58 4.65
N MET A 124 -18.94 -2.82 5.61
CA MET A 124 -19.97 -1.81 5.35
C MET A 124 -19.44 -0.70 4.43
N ASP A 125 -18.24 -0.18 4.68
CA ASP A 125 -17.63 0.88 3.88
C ASP A 125 -17.30 0.38 2.48
N MET A 126 -16.94 -0.89 2.29
CA MET A 126 -16.73 -1.46 0.95
C MET A 126 -18.03 -1.74 0.16
N SER A 127 -19.20 -1.68 0.80
CA SER A 127 -20.48 -2.10 0.21
C SER A 127 -21.12 -1.04 -0.69
N GLU A 128 -20.41 -0.60 -1.72
CA GLU A 128 -20.93 0.32 -2.72
C GLU A 128 -21.93 -0.37 -3.65
N GLN A 129 -23.17 0.17 -3.72
CA GLN A 129 -24.27 -0.43 -4.48
C GLN A 129 -23.88 -0.74 -5.94
N LYS A 130 -23.22 0.20 -6.61
CA LYS A 130 -22.82 0.06 -8.02
C LYS A 130 -21.74 -1.01 -8.24
N ASP A 131 -20.90 -1.28 -7.24
CA ASP A 131 -19.93 -2.37 -7.33
C ASP A 131 -20.66 -3.73 -7.17
N ILE A 132 -21.60 -3.82 -6.23
CA ILE A 132 -22.39 -5.03 -5.98
C ILE A 132 -23.27 -5.39 -7.18
N GLU A 133 -23.90 -4.41 -7.84
CA GLU A 133 -24.75 -4.62 -9.03
C GLU A 133 -23.99 -5.21 -10.23
N ARG A 134 -22.66 -5.13 -10.24
CA ARG A 134 -21.81 -5.73 -11.29
C ARG A 134 -21.54 -7.22 -11.06
N ALA A 135 -21.70 -7.68 -9.83
CA ALA A 135 -21.61 -9.09 -9.51
C ALA A 135 -22.85 -9.83 -10.03
N LYS A 136 -22.63 -11.00 -10.64
CA LYS A 136 -23.67 -11.84 -11.22
C LYS A 136 -23.73 -13.15 -10.42
N ALA A 137 -24.74 -13.29 -9.58
CA ALA A 137 -24.95 -14.53 -8.82
C ALA A 137 -25.10 -15.74 -9.76
N GLY A 138 -24.53 -16.88 -9.39
CA GLY A 138 -24.43 -18.06 -10.26
C GLY A 138 -23.31 -18.05 -11.30
N ASP A 139 -22.73 -16.88 -11.64
CA ASP A 139 -21.57 -16.77 -12.52
C ASP A 139 -20.28 -16.72 -11.68
N ARG A 140 -19.66 -17.89 -11.48
CA ARG A 140 -18.46 -18.07 -10.64
C ARG A 140 -17.19 -17.50 -11.29
N ASP A 141 -17.19 -17.33 -12.60
CA ASP A 141 -16.04 -16.83 -13.36
C ASP A 141 -16.07 -15.30 -13.49
N ASN A 142 -17.18 -14.66 -13.12
CA ASN A 142 -17.28 -13.22 -13.05
C ASN A 142 -16.34 -12.63 -11.98
N PRO A 143 -15.41 -11.73 -12.34
CA PRO A 143 -14.47 -11.14 -11.38
C PRO A 143 -15.13 -10.38 -10.22
N HIS A 144 -16.25 -9.69 -10.47
CA HIS A 144 -16.99 -8.98 -9.42
C HIS A 144 -17.65 -9.97 -8.45
N THR A 145 -18.20 -11.09 -8.94
CA THR A 145 -18.73 -12.17 -8.10
C THR A 145 -17.64 -12.80 -7.23
N GLN A 146 -16.44 -13.04 -7.78
CA GLN A 146 -15.30 -13.55 -7.02
C GLN A 146 -14.85 -12.56 -5.94
N TYR A 147 -14.83 -11.27 -6.26
CA TYR A 147 -14.49 -10.21 -5.31
C TYR A 147 -15.49 -10.14 -4.15
N GLU A 148 -16.79 -10.21 -4.42
CA GLU A 148 -17.82 -10.25 -3.37
C GLU A 148 -17.71 -11.51 -2.50
N ARG A 149 -17.44 -12.68 -3.09
CA ARG A 149 -17.18 -13.90 -2.31
C ARG A 149 -15.94 -13.74 -1.42
N LYS A 150 -14.87 -13.11 -1.94
CA LYS A 150 -13.65 -12.83 -1.16
C LYS A 150 -13.98 -11.92 0.03
N ARG A 151 -14.75 -10.84 -0.17
CA ARG A 151 -15.23 -9.94 0.88
C ARG A 151 -15.99 -10.68 1.99
N LEU A 152 -16.95 -11.52 1.63
CA LEU A 152 -17.77 -12.28 2.58
C LEU A 152 -16.93 -13.28 3.36
N THR A 153 -16.09 -14.04 2.66
CA THR A 153 -15.16 -15.01 3.27
C THR A 153 -14.24 -14.32 4.28
N ARG A 154 -13.75 -13.13 3.95
CA ARG A 154 -12.88 -12.34 4.83
C ARG A 154 -13.59 -11.84 6.07
N LEU A 155 -14.80 -11.29 5.94
CA LEU A 155 -15.59 -10.88 7.11
C LEU A 155 -15.88 -12.07 8.03
N LYS A 156 -16.27 -13.22 7.48
CA LYS A 156 -16.51 -14.44 8.28
C LYS A 156 -15.25 -14.89 9.02
N ALA A 157 -14.12 -14.96 8.32
CA ALA A 157 -12.85 -15.35 8.92
C ALA A 157 -12.47 -14.41 10.07
N ARG A 158 -12.58 -13.08 9.89
CA ARG A 158 -12.28 -12.10 10.95
C ARG A 158 -13.22 -12.20 12.15
N ILE A 159 -14.51 -12.43 11.91
CA ILE A 159 -15.45 -12.68 13.00
C ILE A 159 -15.03 -13.92 13.77
N GLN A 160 -14.69 -15.01 13.07
CA GLN A 160 -14.28 -16.27 13.72
C GLN A 160 -12.98 -16.11 14.51
N GLU A 161 -11.95 -15.49 13.93
CA GLU A 161 -10.66 -15.18 14.59
C GLU A 161 -10.88 -14.36 15.87
N ALA A 162 -11.71 -13.33 15.82
CA ALA A 162 -12.03 -12.51 16.99
C ALA A 162 -12.68 -13.32 18.13
N LEU A 163 -13.44 -14.37 17.80
CA LEU A 163 -14.10 -15.25 18.77
C LEU A 163 -13.19 -16.39 19.26
N ASP A 164 -12.26 -16.86 18.45
CA ASP A 164 -11.42 -18.02 18.82
C ASP A 164 -10.20 -17.58 19.63
N ASP A 165 -9.48 -16.54 19.20
CA ASP A 165 -8.15 -16.23 19.75
C ASP A 165 -8.19 -15.59 21.14
N ASN A 166 -9.29 -14.90 21.47
CA ASN A 166 -9.36 -14.02 22.64
C ASN A 166 -10.47 -14.34 23.63
N PHE A 167 -11.43 -15.21 23.28
CA PHE A 167 -12.63 -15.42 24.10
C PHE A 167 -12.37 -16.21 25.39
N GLU A 168 -11.31 -17.01 25.44
CA GLU A 168 -10.91 -17.64 26.71
C GLU A 168 -10.34 -16.63 27.70
N GLN A 169 -9.71 -15.56 27.18
CA GLN A 169 -9.00 -14.55 27.95
C GLN A 169 -9.89 -13.39 28.45
N ILE A 170 -11.15 -13.31 27.99
CA ILE A 170 -12.07 -12.29 28.50
C ILE A 170 -12.51 -12.60 29.93
N ASP A 171 -12.69 -11.53 30.71
CA ASP A 171 -13.15 -11.58 32.08
C ASP A 171 -14.67 -11.89 32.17
N ASN A 172 -15.16 -12.18 33.38
CA ASN A 172 -16.57 -12.56 33.58
C ASN A 172 -17.54 -11.43 33.21
N VAL A 173 -17.13 -10.18 33.41
CA VAL A 173 -17.93 -9.00 33.03
C VAL A 173 -18.05 -8.94 31.51
N GLY A 174 -16.92 -9.01 30.79
CA GLY A 174 -16.88 -9.06 29.34
C GLY A 174 -17.68 -10.24 28.78
N LYS A 175 -17.56 -11.45 29.35
CA LYS A 175 -18.36 -12.63 28.95
C LYS A 175 -19.86 -12.38 29.07
N THR A 176 -20.29 -11.76 30.16
CA THR A 176 -21.70 -11.47 30.42
C THR A 176 -22.26 -10.45 29.42
N VAL A 177 -21.52 -9.36 29.20
CA VAL A 177 -21.92 -8.30 28.25
C VAL A 177 -21.89 -8.83 26.81
N PHE A 178 -20.87 -9.61 26.46
CA PHE A 178 -20.76 -10.24 25.15
C PHE A 178 -21.98 -11.11 24.88
N ALA A 179 -22.29 -12.06 25.77
CA ALA A 179 -23.39 -13.00 25.58
C ALA A 179 -24.76 -12.30 25.51
N ALA A 180 -24.95 -11.22 26.28
CA ALA A 180 -26.22 -10.51 26.34
C ALA A 180 -26.44 -9.55 25.15
N ARG A 181 -25.40 -8.90 24.65
CA ARG A 181 -25.53 -7.78 23.68
C ARG A 181 -24.87 -8.05 22.34
N VAL A 182 -23.63 -8.55 22.34
CA VAL A 182 -22.80 -8.67 21.13
C VAL A 182 -23.06 -9.98 20.40
N GLN A 183 -23.11 -11.09 21.12
CA GLN A 183 -23.26 -12.44 20.56
C GLN A 183 -24.49 -12.61 19.66
N PRO A 184 -25.70 -12.12 20.02
CA PRO A 184 -26.87 -12.25 19.15
C PRO A 184 -26.68 -11.55 17.80
N LEU A 185 -26.06 -10.37 17.81
CA LEU A 185 -25.81 -9.58 16.60
C LEU A 185 -24.75 -10.23 15.70
N VAL A 186 -23.72 -10.81 16.31
CA VAL A 186 -22.71 -11.59 15.59
C VAL A 186 -23.33 -12.85 14.96
N GLN A 187 -24.24 -13.53 15.66
CA GLN A 187 -24.98 -14.68 15.13
C GLN A 187 -25.91 -14.30 13.97
N ASP A 188 -26.62 -13.18 14.09
CA ASP A 188 -27.47 -12.64 13.03
C ASP A 188 -26.64 -12.31 11.78
N LEU A 189 -25.50 -11.62 11.96
CA LEU A 189 -24.58 -11.29 10.87
C LEU A 189 -24.01 -12.56 10.21
N THR A 190 -23.53 -13.53 11.01
CA THR A 190 -22.97 -14.79 10.49
C THR A 190 -24.01 -15.59 9.71
N SER A 191 -25.26 -15.58 10.19
CA SER A 191 -26.40 -16.22 9.50
C SER A 191 -26.70 -15.53 8.16
N ALA A 192 -26.73 -14.19 8.15
CA ALA A 192 -26.93 -13.40 6.94
C ALA A 192 -25.81 -13.67 5.90
N LEU A 193 -24.55 -13.68 6.33
CA LEU A 193 -23.41 -13.97 5.46
C LEU A 193 -23.47 -15.40 4.89
N THR A 194 -23.96 -16.37 5.65
CA THR A 194 -24.18 -17.74 5.17
C THR A 194 -25.29 -17.81 4.12
N GLU A 195 -26.32 -17.00 4.27
CA GLU A 195 -27.37 -16.90 3.25
C GLU A 195 -26.85 -16.28 1.94
N VAL A 196 -26.00 -15.25 2.02
CA VAL A 196 -25.38 -14.64 0.83
C VAL A 196 -24.50 -15.64 0.11
N ASP A 197 -23.62 -16.38 0.81
CA ASP A 197 -22.75 -17.38 0.18
C ASP A 197 -23.56 -18.43 -0.57
N ARG A 198 -24.63 -18.94 0.07
CA ARG A 198 -25.54 -19.90 -0.56
C ARG A 198 -26.22 -19.31 -1.79
N HIS A 199 -26.56 -18.02 -1.76
CA HIS A 199 -27.18 -17.34 -2.91
C HIS A 199 -26.20 -17.07 -4.06
N ILE A 200 -24.92 -16.79 -3.76
CA ILE A 200 -23.88 -16.68 -4.79
C ILE A 200 -23.69 -18.02 -5.50
N GLU A 201 -23.77 -19.14 -4.77
CA GLU A 201 -23.65 -20.49 -5.32
C GLU A 201 -24.89 -20.96 -6.09
N ASP A 202 -26.07 -20.69 -5.54
CA ASP A 202 -27.36 -21.11 -6.06
C ASP A 202 -28.38 -19.96 -5.94
N PRO A 203 -28.43 -19.07 -6.95
CA PRO A 203 -29.29 -17.90 -6.92
C PRO A 203 -30.76 -18.31 -6.97
N ARG A 204 -31.48 -18.00 -5.90
CA ARG A 204 -32.95 -18.12 -5.85
C ARG A 204 -33.59 -16.95 -6.58
N GLU A 205 -34.61 -17.22 -7.40
CA GLU A 205 -35.30 -16.23 -8.24
C GLU A 205 -35.96 -15.07 -7.47
N SER A 206 -36.21 -15.21 -6.16
CA SER A 206 -37.06 -14.28 -5.40
C SER A 206 -36.33 -13.08 -4.79
N CYS A 207 -35.00 -12.99 -4.85
CA CYS A 207 -34.24 -11.92 -4.19
C CYS A 207 -32.88 -11.73 -4.86
N SER A 208 -32.47 -10.49 -5.08
CA SER A 208 -31.19 -10.12 -5.69
C SER A 208 -30.01 -10.24 -4.72
N LEU A 209 -28.80 -10.38 -5.25
CA LEU A 209 -27.56 -10.35 -4.46
C LEU A 209 -27.42 -9.03 -3.68
N LEU A 210 -27.81 -7.91 -4.29
CA LEU A 210 -27.79 -6.59 -3.67
C LEU A 210 -28.64 -6.55 -2.39
N GLU A 211 -29.88 -7.02 -2.43
CA GLU A 211 -30.77 -7.03 -1.27
C GLU A 211 -30.21 -7.86 -0.12
N LYS A 212 -29.56 -8.99 -0.41
CA LYS A 212 -28.93 -9.83 0.62
C LYS A 212 -27.69 -9.19 1.23
N ILE A 213 -26.85 -8.55 0.42
CA ILE A 213 -25.69 -7.81 0.93
C ILE A 213 -26.16 -6.59 1.73
N GLN A 214 -27.20 -5.89 1.30
CA GLN A 214 -27.81 -4.79 2.07
C GLN A 214 -28.33 -5.26 3.43
N PHE A 215 -28.88 -6.47 3.52
CA PHE A 215 -29.23 -7.06 4.81
C PHE A 215 -28.01 -7.34 5.69
N CYS A 216 -26.89 -7.83 5.12
CA CYS A 216 -25.63 -7.97 5.86
C CYS A 216 -25.09 -6.62 6.34
N VAL A 217 -25.16 -5.58 5.51
CA VAL A 217 -24.79 -4.20 5.87
C VAL A 217 -25.66 -3.69 7.02
N TYR A 218 -26.95 -3.99 7.01
CA TYR A 218 -27.85 -3.66 8.12
C TYR A 218 -27.46 -4.39 9.43
N CYS A 219 -27.10 -5.67 9.37
CA CYS A 219 -26.58 -6.41 10.52
C CYS A 219 -25.26 -5.82 11.02
N CYS A 220 -24.34 -5.43 10.11
CA CYS A 220 -23.10 -4.74 10.47
C CYS A 220 -23.39 -3.43 11.20
N ARG A 221 -24.33 -2.61 10.70
CA ARG A 221 -24.71 -1.35 11.35
C ARG A 221 -25.24 -1.58 12.77
N LYS A 222 -26.15 -2.53 12.97
CA LYS A 222 -26.62 -2.88 14.32
C LYS A 222 -25.50 -3.30 15.26
N LEU A 223 -24.55 -4.08 14.76
CA LEU A 223 -23.38 -4.47 15.55
C LEU A 223 -22.54 -3.25 15.91
N LEU A 224 -22.26 -2.37 14.96
CA LEU A 224 -21.51 -1.13 15.19
C LEU A 224 -22.21 -0.21 16.20
N ASP A 225 -23.52 0.01 16.05
CA ASP A 225 -24.32 0.81 16.98
C ASP A 225 -24.25 0.22 18.41
N CYS A 226 -24.36 -1.10 18.54
CA CYS A 226 -24.23 -1.78 19.83
C CYS A 226 -22.83 -1.64 20.43
N LEU A 227 -21.77 -1.67 19.61
CA LEU A 227 -20.39 -1.52 20.07
C LEU A 227 -20.10 -0.07 20.50
N GLU A 228 -20.68 0.91 19.82
CA GLU A 228 -20.61 2.32 20.21
C GLU A 228 -21.29 2.56 21.58
N GLU A 229 -22.46 1.95 21.80
CA GLU A 229 -23.17 1.97 23.09
C GLU A 229 -22.44 1.25 24.25
N LEU A 230 -21.34 0.52 23.98
CA LEU A 230 -20.50 -0.02 25.05
C LEU A 230 -19.64 1.07 25.71
N GLU A 231 -19.44 2.20 25.02
CA GLU A 231 -18.57 3.30 25.45
C GLU A 231 -17.14 2.80 25.70
N LEU A 232 -16.62 2.03 24.74
CA LEU A 232 -15.22 1.60 24.78
C LEU A 232 -14.30 2.82 24.67
N PRO A 233 -13.09 2.77 25.25
CA PRO A 233 -12.13 3.85 25.12
C PRO A 233 -11.94 4.24 23.65
N PRO A 234 -12.06 5.53 23.29
CA PRO A 234 -11.85 5.93 21.92
C PRO A 234 -10.38 5.73 21.54
N ILE A 235 -10.15 5.45 20.27
CA ILE A 235 -8.81 5.44 19.69
C ILE A 235 -8.23 6.85 19.84
N LYS A 236 -6.92 6.94 20.06
CA LYS A 236 -6.18 8.19 20.15
C LYS A 236 -6.56 9.06 18.94
N PRO A 237 -7.23 10.21 19.15
CA PRO A 237 -7.80 10.98 18.06
C PRO A 237 -6.73 11.64 17.17
N ARG A 238 -5.50 11.71 17.70
CA ARG A 238 -4.35 12.32 17.05
C ARG A 238 -3.22 11.30 16.95
N TRP A 239 -2.78 11.04 15.73
CA TRP A 239 -1.72 10.07 15.44
C TRP A 239 -0.63 10.68 14.59
N CYS A 240 0.63 10.40 14.90
CA CYS A 240 1.80 10.88 14.16
C CYS A 240 2.73 9.71 13.83
N ASP A 241 2.84 9.39 12.56
CA ASP A 241 3.74 8.38 12.02
C ASP A 241 5.03 9.03 11.53
N LEU A 242 6.12 8.76 12.24
CA LEU A 242 7.45 9.20 11.86
C LEU A 242 8.20 7.99 11.31
N THR A 243 8.60 8.09 10.05
CA THR A 243 9.27 6.99 9.34
C THR A 243 10.52 7.50 8.67
N ASP A 244 11.51 6.64 8.44
CA ASP A 244 12.65 7.01 7.60
C ASP A 244 12.27 6.90 6.12
N ALA A 245 12.89 7.72 5.28
CA ALA A 245 12.78 7.62 3.82
C ALA A 245 13.49 6.35 3.29
N GLY A 246 12.90 5.18 3.51
CA GLY A 246 13.29 3.91 2.88
C GLY A 246 12.58 3.70 1.53
N PRO A 247 13.11 2.83 0.64
CA PRO A 247 12.44 2.47 -0.60
C PRO A 247 11.06 1.84 -0.32
N GLY A 248 10.04 2.29 -1.06
CA GLY A 248 8.70 1.70 -1.06
C GLY A 248 7.69 2.24 -0.04
N VAL A 249 8.12 2.99 0.99
CA VAL A 249 7.23 3.42 2.10
C VAL A 249 6.82 4.89 2.08
N GLY A 250 7.22 5.64 1.03
CA GLY A 250 6.97 7.07 0.93
C GLY A 250 5.48 7.41 0.89
N VAL A 251 5.08 8.56 1.43
CA VAL A 251 3.74 9.14 1.27
C VAL A 251 3.32 9.30 -0.20
N SER A 252 4.27 9.27 -1.13
CA SER A 252 4.01 9.23 -2.55
C SER A 252 3.41 7.89 -3.01
N ASN A 253 3.56 6.80 -2.26
CA ASN A 253 3.00 5.51 -2.65
C ASN A 253 1.47 5.50 -2.50
N LEU A 254 0.77 5.13 -3.58
CA LEU A 254 -0.69 4.99 -3.61
C LEU A 254 -1.23 4.10 -2.49
N GLU A 255 -0.60 2.95 -2.22
CA GLU A 255 -1.03 2.04 -1.16
C GLU A 255 -1.02 2.73 0.21
N VAL A 256 0.05 3.45 0.56
CA VAL A 256 0.15 4.19 1.84
C VAL A 256 -1.02 5.15 1.99
N ARG A 257 -1.29 5.97 0.96
CA ARG A 257 -2.36 6.99 1.01
C ARG A 257 -3.73 6.35 1.22
N PHE A 258 -4.01 5.26 0.51
CA PHE A 258 -5.27 4.54 0.63
C PHE A 258 -5.41 3.86 1.99
N ARG A 259 -4.39 3.14 2.46
CA ARG A 259 -4.47 2.44 3.74
C ARG A 259 -4.55 3.39 4.93
N ASP A 260 -3.83 4.51 4.90
CA ASP A 260 -3.94 5.53 5.95
C ASP A 260 -5.33 6.19 5.95
N ALA A 261 -5.89 6.47 4.78
CA ALA A 261 -7.26 6.97 4.65
C ALA A 261 -8.32 5.97 5.12
N GLU A 262 -8.18 4.69 4.79
CA GLU A 262 -9.05 3.64 5.30
C GLU A 262 -8.97 3.55 6.82
N MET A 263 -7.76 3.54 7.40
CA MET A 263 -7.59 3.54 8.86
C MET A 263 -8.18 4.79 9.52
N ALA A 264 -8.02 5.99 8.93
CA ALA A 264 -8.63 7.21 9.44
C ALA A 264 -10.16 7.11 9.53
N ARG A 265 -10.78 6.47 8.52
CA ARG A 265 -12.22 6.23 8.49
C ARG A 265 -12.65 5.17 9.49
N ILE A 266 -11.98 4.02 9.52
CA ILE A 266 -12.27 2.91 10.43
C ILE A 266 -12.15 3.39 11.88
N TRP A 267 -11.12 4.17 12.19
CA TRP A 267 -10.85 4.62 13.56
C TRP A 267 -11.57 5.92 13.93
N ASN A 268 -12.37 6.49 13.02
CA ASN A 268 -12.99 7.81 13.18
C ASN A 268 -11.99 8.86 13.69
N SER A 269 -10.77 8.84 13.14
CA SER A 269 -9.66 9.70 13.59
C SER A 269 -10.01 11.18 13.40
N ASP A 270 -9.47 12.03 14.26
CA ASP A 270 -9.60 13.48 14.10
C ASP A 270 -8.43 14.07 13.31
N TYR A 271 -7.23 13.53 13.56
CA TYR A 271 -5.99 13.98 12.97
C TYR A 271 -5.02 12.83 12.79
N ARG A 272 -4.42 12.74 11.60
CA ARG A 272 -3.31 11.84 11.33
C ARG A 272 -2.25 12.59 10.53
N ILE A 273 -0.99 12.38 10.85
CA ILE A 273 0.11 12.89 10.07
C ILE A 273 1.15 11.80 9.87
N ARG A 274 1.70 11.74 8.67
CA ARG A 274 2.83 10.90 8.33
C ARG A 274 3.94 11.75 7.74
N VAL A 275 5.14 11.63 8.31
CA VAL A 275 6.33 12.35 7.85
C VAL A 275 7.48 11.37 7.65
N HIS A 276 8.11 11.44 6.48
CA HIS A 276 9.36 10.76 6.18
C HIS A 276 10.54 11.65 6.51
N ARG A 277 11.35 11.21 7.48
CA ARG A 277 12.58 11.89 7.86
C ARG A 277 13.74 11.43 6.98
N ALA A 278 14.70 12.32 6.80
CA ALA A 278 15.98 11.94 6.23
C ALA A 278 16.74 11.05 7.24
N ARG A 279 17.61 10.19 6.71
CA ARG A 279 18.52 9.38 7.53
C ARG A 279 19.34 10.31 8.42
N GLU A 280 19.54 9.95 9.69
CA GLU A 280 20.27 10.75 10.70
C GLU A 280 19.58 12.06 11.13
N ASP A 281 18.40 12.41 10.60
CA ASP A 281 17.66 13.62 10.99
C ASP A 281 16.88 13.45 12.30
N SER A 282 16.71 12.21 12.75
CA SER A 282 16.18 11.98 14.09
C SER A 282 17.25 12.36 15.11
N GLY A 283 17.10 13.48 15.80
CA GLY A 283 18.02 13.93 16.86
C GLY A 283 18.20 12.94 18.02
N GLN A 284 17.47 11.83 18.03
CA GLN A 284 17.60 10.73 18.98
C GLN A 284 17.99 9.37 18.35
N GLY A 285 18.18 9.26 17.03
CA GLY A 285 18.45 7.97 16.36
C GLY A 285 17.27 7.00 16.47
N GLU A 286 16.04 7.52 16.38
CA GLU A 286 14.81 6.85 16.82
C GLU A 286 14.58 5.50 16.11
N ALA A 287 14.90 5.43 14.82
CA ALA A 287 14.76 4.23 13.99
C ALA A 287 16.02 3.36 13.99
N GLU A 288 17.23 3.96 14.02
CA GLU A 288 18.48 3.19 14.05
C GLU A 288 18.63 2.37 15.33
N ARG A 289 18.07 2.82 16.47
CA ARG A 289 18.14 2.11 17.76
C ARG A 289 17.46 0.74 17.76
N THR A 290 16.22 0.66 17.31
CA THR A 290 15.48 -0.62 17.25
C THR A 290 16.15 -1.56 16.25
N ASN A 291 16.55 -1.05 15.09
CA ASN A 291 17.22 -1.85 14.06
C ASN A 291 18.56 -2.41 14.54
N ALA A 292 19.34 -1.63 15.29
CA ALA A 292 20.57 -2.11 15.90
C ALA A 292 20.31 -3.23 16.93
N ALA A 293 19.32 -3.05 17.81
CA ALA A 293 18.94 -4.06 18.80
C ALA A 293 18.43 -5.35 18.15
N VAL A 294 17.68 -5.26 17.04
CA VAL A 294 17.30 -6.42 16.22
C VAL A 294 18.53 -7.13 15.67
N GLY A 295 19.48 -6.38 15.10
CA GLY A 295 20.73 -6.94 14.59
C GLY A 295 21.50 -7.70 15.67
N ASP A 296 21.66 -7.11 16.86
CA ASP A 296 22.34 -7.74 17.99
C ASP A 296 21.59 -8.99 18.50
N ALA A 297 20.25 -8.99 18.49
CA ALA A 297 19.43 -10.11 18.92
C ALA A 297 19.48 -11.30 17.95
N VAL A 298 19.57 -11.02 16.64
CA VAL A 298 19.66 -12.05 15.60
C VAL A 298 21.08 -12.62 15.49
N ILE A 299 22.12 -11.79 15.69
CA ILE A 299 23.53 -12.16 15.57
C ILE A 299 24.04 -12.68 16.92
N ASP A 300 23.54 -13.83 17.35
CA ASP A 300 23.98 -14.49 18.60
C ASP A 300 25.19 -15.43 18.40
N GLY A 301 25.70 -15.54 17.16
CA GLY A 301 26.79 -16.42 16.77
C GLY A 301 26.43 -17.90 16.61
N GLY A 302 25.14 -18.26 16.68
CA GLY A 302 24.63 -19.61 16.43
C GLY A 302 23.78 -19.69 15.16
N THR A 303 23.82 -20.82 14.47
CA THR A 303 23.02 -21.03 13.25
C THR A 303 21.53 -21.16 13.58
N ILE A 304 20.68 -20.62 12.70
CA ILE A 304 19.24 -20.86 12.74
C ILE A 304 18.98 -22.16 12.00
N LYS A 305 18.45 -23.19 12.69
CA LYS A 305 17.95 -24.39 12.01
C LYS A 305 16.86 -23.93 11.04
N TRP A 306 16.82 -24.52 9.86
CA TRP A 306 15.83 -24.13 8.85
C TRP A 306 15.06 -25.26 8.22
N ASP A 307 15.73 -26.40 8.03
CA ASP A 307 15.09 -27.61 7.58
C ASP A 307 14.43 -28.30 8.78
N TYR A 308 13.29 -27.76 9.20
CA TYR A 308 12.46 -28.32 10.29
C TYR A 308 11.65 -29.51 9.82
N PHE A 309 11.08 -29.39 8.62
CA PHE A 309 10.33 -30.41 7.93
C PHE A 309 11.26 -31.00 6.87
N GLN A 310 11.80 -32.19 7.10
CA GLN A 310 12.70 -32.81 6.13
C GLN A 310 11.89 -33.33 4.94
N ARG A 311 12.58 -33.55 3.83
CA ARG A 311 11.98 -34.04 2.61
C ARG A 311 11.35 -35.41 2.85
N PHE A 312 10.06 -35.53 2.52
CA PHE A 312 9.23 -36.72 2.62
C PHE A 312 8.90 -37.20 4.04
N ASP A 313 9.17 -36.40 5.08
CA ASP A 313 8.89 -36.78 6.48
C ASP A 313 7.39 -37.06 6.76
N ASP A 314 6.51 -36.46 5.97
CA ASP A 314 5.06 -36.55 6.08
C ASP A 314 4.41 -37.43 5.00
N LEU A 315 5.21 -38.20 4.25
CA LEU A 315 4.74 -39.06 3.16
C LEU A 315 5.23 -40.51 3.34
N SER A 316 4.38 -41.46 2.96
CA SER A 316 4.73 -42.87 2.89
C SER A 316 5.57 -43.20 1.65
N ASP A 317 6.31 -44.31 1.70
CA ASP A 317 7.10 -44.79 0.55
C ASP A 317 6.24 -45.00 -0.71
N GLU A 318 4.99 -45.40 -0.56
CA GLU A 318 4.04 -45.60 -1.67
C GLU A 318 3.59 -44.26 -2.28
N GLU A 319 3.35 -43.24 -1.45
CA GLU A 319 3.05 -41.88 -1.93
C GLU A 319 4.23 -41.25 -2.65
N VAL A 320 5.46 -41.48 -2.16
CA VAL A 320 6.68 -41.01 -2.82
C VAL A 320 6.90 -41.73 -4.16
N GLN A 321 6.67 -43.04 -4.23
CA GLN A 321 6.85 -43.82 -5.46
C GLN A 321 5.82 -43.48 -6.55
N ASN A 322 4.59 -43.14 -6.15
CA ASN A 322 3.51 -42.79 -7.09
C ASN A 322 3.45 -41.30 -7.41
N MET A 323 4.38 -40.49 -6.90
CA MET A 323 4.38 -39.04 -7.06
C MET A 323 4.77 -38.62 -8.49
N THR A 324 3.96 -37.76 -9.09
CA THR A 324 4.32 -37.07 -10.34
C THR A 324 5.28 -35.90 -10.06
N LEU A 325 6.02 -35.44 -11.07
CA LEU A 325 6.89 -34.26 -10.92
C LEU A 325 6.10 -33.02 -10.45
N SER A 326 4.91 -32.79 -11.01
CA SER A 326 4.06 -31.66 -10.63
C SER A 326 3.62 -31.73 -9.16
N SER A 327 3.21 -32.91 -8.68
CA SER A 327 2.88 -33.10 -7.27
C SER A 327 4.11 -32.97 -6.35
N TYR A 328 5.30 -33.37 -6.82
CA TYR A 328 6.54 -33.18 -6.09
C TYR A 328 6.92 -31.70 -5.95
N GLU A 329 6.79 -30.92 -7.02
CA GLU A 329 7.05 -29.48 -6.99
C GLU A 329 6.11 -28.74 -6.03
N GLN A 330 4.81 -29.06 -6.06
CA GLN A 330 3.83 -28.53 -5.09
C GLN A 330 4.17 -28.95 -3.65
N TYR A 331 4.58 -30.20 -3.45
CA TYR A 331 5.01 -30.69 -2.14
C TYR A 331 6.24 -29.95 -1.62
N GLU A 332 7.28 -29.78 -2.44
CA GLU A 332 8.48 -29.01 -2.10
C GLU A 332 8.15 -27.56 -1.78
N ASP A 333 7.31 -26.90 -2.57
CA ASP A 333 6.90 -25.51 -2.33
C ASP A 333 6.20 -25.36 -0.98
N ASN A 334 5.25 -26.26 -0.67
CA ASN A 334 4.55 -26.29 0.61
C ASN A 334 5.50 -26.60 1.78
N ARG A 335 6.45 -27.54 1.61
CA ARG A 335 7.45 -27.86 2.64
C ARG A 335 8.33 -26.64 2.92
N MET A 336 8.82 -25.98 1.88
CA MET A 336 9.65 -24.79 2.00
C MET A 336 8.90 -23.63 2.65
N GLU A 337 7.61 -23.46 2.35
CA GLU A 337 6.77 -22.45 2.99
C GLU A 337 6.65 -22.72 4.50
N ARG A 338 6.34 -23.97 4.87
CA ARG A 338 6.27 -24.38 6.29
C ARG A 338 7.58 -24.13 7.03
N ASN A 339 8.72 -24.47 6.42
CA ASN A 339 10.04 -24.18 6.96
C ASN A 339 10.24 -22.67 7.17
N ALA A 340 9.94 -21.84 6.16
CA ALA A 340 10.10 -20.39 6.23
C ALA A 340 9.26 -19.74 7.35
N TRP A 341 8.03 -20.20 7.54
CA TRP A 341 7.19 -19.74 8.65
C TRP A 341 7.72 -20.16 10.02
N ARG A 342 8.17 -21.42 10.16
CA ARG A 342 8.75 -21.91 11.42
C ARG A 342 10.01 -21.13 11.80
N VAL A 343 10.82 -20.78 10.80
CA VAL A 343 12.03 -19.98 10.97
C VAL A 343 11.68 -18.55 11.39
N SER A 344 10.66 -17.95 10.78
CA SER A 344 10.17 -16.63 11.17
C SER A 344 9.76 -16.60 12.64
N GLN A 345 9.12 -17.67 13.14
CA GLN A 345 8.78 -17.80 14.55
C GLN A 345 10.03 -17.87 15.44
N ASP A 346 11.03 -18.66 15.08
CA ASP A 346 12.26 -18.77 15.88
C ASP A 346 13.06 -17.46 15.89
N ILE A 347 13.09 -16.73 14.77
CA ILE A 347 13.72 -15.41 14.71
C ILE A 347 12.92 -14.40 15.55
N ALA A 348 11.59 -14.42 15.47
CA ALA A 348 10.75 -13.59 16.33
C ALA A 348 11.04 -13.87 17.81
N SER A 349 11.10 -15.14 18.23
CA SER A 349 11.45 -15.51 19.61
C SER A 349 12.87 -15.13 20.03
N ARG A 350 13.82 -14.95 19.10
CA ARG A 350 15.16 -14.43 19.42
C ARG A 350 15.17 -12.92 19.62
N ILE A 351 14.34 -12.21 18.85
CA ILE A 351 14.20 -10.74 18.92
C ILE A 351 13.33 -10.33 20.11
N ASP A 352 12.35 -11.16 20.48
CA ASP A 352 11.48 -10.91 21.61
C ASP A 352 12.29 -10.77 22.91
N ASP A 353 11.90 -9.80 23.74
CA ASP A 353 12.62 -9.39 24.94
C ASP A 353 14.08 -8.94 24.72
N ALA A 354 14.48 -8.64 23.47
CA ALA A 354 15.78 -8.04 23.22
C ALA A 354 15.83 -6.63 23.84
N PRO A 355 16.93 -6.29 24.55
CA PRO A 355 17.04 -5.01 25.23
C PRO A 355 17.18 -3.87 24.22
N VAL A 356 16.37 -2.83 24.40
CA VAL A 356 16.48 -1.54 23.72
C VAL A 356 16.59 -0.43 24.78
N LEU A 357 16.92 0.79 24.39
CA LEU A 357 17.02 1.89 25.36
C LEU A 357 15.68 2.02 26.12
N SER A 358 15.73 2.00 27.45
CA SER A 358 14.59 2.16 28.37
C SER A 358 13.44 1.14 28.26
N SER A 359 13.52 0.11 27.41
CA SER A 359 12.47 -0.90 27.26
C SER A 359 13.01 -2.22 26.66
N TYR A 360 12.09 -3.10 26.23
CA TYR A 360 12.36 -4.35 25.53
C TYR A 360 11.54 -4.44 24.25
N ILE A 361 12.05 -5.16 23.25
CA ILE A 361 11.34 -5.39 22.00
C ILE A 361 10.25 -6.45 22.19
N LYS A 362 9.06 -6.18 21.66
CA LYS A 362 7.97 -7.16 21.49
C LYS A 362 7.99 -7.66 20.05
N SER A 363 8.25 -8.94 19.83
CA SER A 363 8.34 -9.50 18.48
C SER A 363 7.10 -10.31 18.09
N LEU A 364 6.67 -10.15 16.84
CA LEU A 364 5.52 -10.82 16.26
C LEU A 364 5.91 -11.41 14.91
N VAL A 365 5.23 -12.48 14.49
CA VAL A 365 5.33 -12.98 13.11
C VAL A 365 4.21 -12.36 12.29
N THR A 366 4.51 -11.76 11.14
CA THR A 366 3.50 -11.18 10.23
C THR A 366 2.47 -12.25 9.82
N GLU A 367 1.23 -11.85 9.63
CA GLU A 367 0.19 -12.76 9.14
C GLU A 367 0.46 -13.18 7.69
N LYS A 368 -0.10 -14.31 7.27
CA LYS A 368 -0.05 -14.69 5.86
C LYS A 368 -0.87 -13.71 5.03
N GLU A 369 -0.60 -13.60 3.73
CA GLU A 369 -1.36 -12.71 2.85
C GLU A 369 -2.85 -13.12 2.78
N GLN A 370 -3.13 -14.42 2.83
CA GLN A 370 -4.49 -14.91 2.95
C GLN A 370 -5.14 -14.62 4.31
N ASP A 371 -4.41 -14.17 5.32
CA ASP A 371 -4.94 -13.84 6.64
C ASP A 371 -4.74 -12.34 6.92
N SER A 372 -4.61 -11.54 5.87
CA SER A 372 -4.46 -10.09 5.98
C SER A 372 -5.82 -9.39 6.11
N PHE A 373 -5.92 -8.42 7.02
CA PHE A 373 -7.11 -7.58 7.21
C PHE A 373 -7.51 -6.87 5.89
N PHE A 374 -6.57 -6.15 5.29
CA PHE A 374 -6.70 -5.56 3.97
C PHE A 374 -6.34 -6.60 2.89
N PHE A 375 -7.37 -7.27 2.36
CA PHE A 375 -7.22 -8.38 1.39
C PHE A 375 -7.27 -7.94 -0.08
N ASN A 376 -7.57 -6.67 -0.37
CA ASN A 376 -7.86 -6.13 -1.70
C ASN A 376 -6.65 -5.39 -2.31
N LYS A 377 -5.43 -5.79 -1.94
CA LYS A 377 -4.18 -5.19 -2.44
C LYS A 377 -4.08 -5.22 -3.97
N ASP A 378 -4.32 -6.37 -4.57
CA ASP A 378 -4.21 -6.51 -6.04
C ASP A 378 -5.19 -5.60 -6.77
N GLN A 379 -6.43 -5.49 -6.27
CA GLN A 379 -7.43 -4.61 -6.85
C GLN A 379 -7.06 -3.12 -6.71
N LEU A 380 -6.45 -2.74 -5.59
CA LEU A 380 -5.93 -1.38 -5.39
C LEU A 380 -4.78 -1.08 -6.35
N GLN A 381 -3.85 -2.02 -6.54
CA GLN A 381 -2.77 -1.88 -7.52
C GLN A 381 -3.30 -1.79 -8.95
N GLU A 382 -4.29 -2.61 -9.30
CA GLU A 382 -4.97 -2.56 -10.59
C GLU A 382 -5.66 -1.20 -10.81
N PHE A 383 -6.36 -0.69 -9.79
CA PHE A 383 -6.99 0.63 -9.82
C PHE A 383 -5.97 1.75 -10.02
N GLY A 384 -4.80 1.66 -9.37
CA GLY A 384 -3.72 2.62 -9.51
C GLY A 384 -3.07 2.64 -10.89
N ARG A 385 -2.89 1.46 -11.50
CA ARG A 385 -2.23 1.31 -12.82
C ARG A 385 -3.18 1.53 -14.00
N ALA A 386 -4.48 1.31 -13.81
CA ALA A 386 -5.46 1.43 -14.87
C ALA A 386 -5.64 2.89 -15.34
N SER A 387 -5.82 3.08 -16.65
CA SER A 387 -6.27 4.38 -17.18
C SER A 387 -7.65 4.74 -16.65
N ASP A 388 -8.03 6.02 -16.63
CA ASP A 388 -9.33 6.45 -16.07
C ASP A 388 -10.54 5.77 -16.72
N VAL A 389 -10.44 5.43 -18.01
CA VAL A 389 -11.47 4.66 -18.72
C VAL A 389 -11.50 3.21 -18.25
N GLN A 390 -10.34 2.61 -17.96
CA GLN A 390 -10.22 1.22 -17.53
C GLN A 390 -10.48 1.03 -16.04
N LYS A 391 -10.24 2.05 -15.19
CA LYS A 391 -10.53 2.00 -13.74
C LYS A 391 -11.95 1.55 -13.47
N GLN A 392 -12.90 1.98 -14.32
CA GLN A 392 -14.30 1.61 -14.21
C GLN A 392 -14.57 0.10 -14.31
N ASN A 393 -13.63 -0.70 -14.83
CA ASN A 393 -13.77 -2.16 -14.91
C ASN A 393 -13.10 -2.89 -13.74
N VAL A 394 -12.31 -2.18 -12.92
CA VAL A 394 -11.64 -2.77 -11.76
C VAL A 394 -12.69 -3.16 -10.71
N THR A 395 -12.51 -4.32 -10.10
CA THR A 395 -13.38 -4.78 -9.02
C THR A 395 -13.22 -3.87 -7.79
N GLY A 396 -14.33 -3.37 -7.23
CA GLY A 396 -14.29 -2.37 -6.15
C GLY A 396 -14.03 -0.94 -6.61
N TYR A 397 -14.20 -0.63 -7.90
CA TYR A 397 -13.99 0.71 -8.47
C TYR A 397 -14.68 1.82 -7.68
N HIS A 398 -15.95 1.65 -7.33
CA HIS A 398 -16.69 2.71 -6.62
C HIS A 398 -16.17 2.90 -5.21
N TYR A 399 -15.77 1.81 -4.53
CA TYR A 399 -15.10 1.92 -3.23
C TYR A 399 -13.78 2.69 -3.33
N PHE A 400 -12.89 2.32 -4.25
CA PHE A 400 -11.61 3.04 -4.40
C PHE A 400 -11.80 4.49 -4.84
N SER A 401 -12.80 4.77 -5.68
CA SER A 401 -13.16 6.14 -6.06
C SER A 401 -13.64 6.96 -4.86
N LYS A 402 -14.41 6.34 -3.95
CA LYS A 402 -14.82 6.99 -2.70
C LYS A 402 -13.61 7.30 -1.82
N ILE A 403 -12.68 6.35 -1.65
CA ILE A 403 -11.46 6.58 -0.85
C ILE A 403 -10.58 7.66 -1.50
N SER A 404 -10.44 7.67 -2.83
CA SER A 404 -9.73 8.73 -3.55
C SER A 404 -10.34 10.11 -3.26
N GLY A 405 -11.66 10.24 -3.39
CA GLY A 405 -12.36 11.50 -3.09
C GLY A 405 -12.24 11.90 -1.62
N TYR A 406 -12.18 10.93 -0.70
CA TYR A 406 -11.91 11.18 0.71
C TYR A 406 -10.49 11.71 0.93
N ILE A 407 -9.49 11.12 0.26
CA ILE A 407 -8.11 11.62 0.29
C ILE A 407 -8.07 13.08 -0.22
N ASP A 408 -8.66 13.35 -1.38
CA ASP A 408 -8.58 14.68 -2.00
C ASP A 408 -9.25 15.77 -1.16
N SER A 409 -10.30 15.42 -0.41
CA SER A 409 -11.03 16.38 0.44
C SER A 409 -10.46 16.53 1.86
N HIS A 410 -9.65 15.60 2.36
CA HIS A 410 -9.21 15.60 3.76
C HIS A 410 -7.69 15.67 3.93
N TYR A 411 -6.91 15.30 2.92
CA TYR A 411 -5.47 15.20 3.02
C TYR A 411 -4.74 16.33 2.31
N GLU A 412 -3.71 16.86 2.95
CA GLU A 412 -2.66 17.62 2.28
C GLU A 412 -1.42 16.73 2.11
N LYS A 413 -0.86 16.74 0.90
CA LYS A 413 0.23 15.85 0.48
C LYS A 413 1.42 16.71 0.02
N GLY A 414 2.61 16.35 0.47
CA GLY A 414 3.90 16.83 -0.02
C GLY A 414 4.81 15.65 -0.37
N GLU A 415 6.06 15.92 -0.75
CA GLU A 415 7.02 14.90 -1.21
C GLU A 415 7.27 13.82 -0.15
N LEU A 416 7.40 14.23 1.12
CA LEU A 416 7.73 13.39 2.27
C LEU A 416 6.72 13.58 3.41
N TYR A 417 5.57 14.13 3.11
CA TYR A 417 4.57 14.58 4.07
C TYR A 417 3.16 14.22 3.63
N MET A 418 2.33 13.74 4.56
CA MET A 418 0.91 13.55 4.36
C MET A 418 0.17 13.87 5.67
N GLU A 419 -0.84 14.74 5.60
CA GLU A 419 -1.60 15.16 6.76
C GLU A 419 -3.10 15.09 6.50
N PHE A 420 -3.76 14.27 7.29
CA PHE A 420 -5.20 14.15 7.40
C PHE A 420 -5.76 15.14 8.43
N LEU A 421 -6.87 15.78 8.07
CA LEU A 421 -7.68 16.56 8.98
C LEU A 421 -9.16 16.21 8.79
N LYS A 422 -9.86 15.81 9.86
CA LYS A 422 -11.26 15.37 9.81
C LYS A 422 -12.17 16.38 9.13
N ASP A 423 -12.12 17.66 9.49
CA ASP A 423 -12.99 18.66 8.86
C ASP A 423 -12.43 19.28 7.58
N GLY A 424 -11.39 18.68 6.99
CA GLY A 424 -10.78 19.15 5.75
C GLY A 424 -11.80 19.37 4.61
N CYS A 425 -12.81 18.51 4.52
CA CYS A 425 -13.83 18.59 3.47
C CYS A 425 -14.69 19.86 3.51
N THR A 426 -14.76 20.56 4.66
CA THR A 426 -15.56 21.77 4.80
C THR A 426 -15.01 22.94 3.99
N ARG A 427 -13.71 22.92 3.64
CA ARG A 427 -13.07 23.95 2.81
C ARG A 427 -13.67 24.04 1.42
N ASP A 428 -13.93 22.90 0.80
CA ASP A 428 -14.37 22.85 -0.60
C ASP A 428 -15.88 22.66 -0.74
N ALA A 429 -16.51 21.91 0.18
CA ALA A 429 -17.93 21.60 0.11
C ALA A 429 -18.83 22.53 0.95
N GLY A 430 -18.25 23.35 1.84
CA GLY A 430 -18.97 24.23 2.77
C GLY A 430 -19.81 23.50 3.83
N LYS A 431 -19.85 22.16 3.83
CA LYS A 431 -20.54 21.31 4.80
C LYS A 431 -19.72 20.04 5.07
N PRO A 432 -19.76 19.49 6.30
CA PRO A 432 -19.04 18.25 6.62
C PRO A 432 -19.60 17.06 5.84
N CYS A 433 -18.73 16.15 5.41
CA CYS A 433 -19.15 14.88 4.84
C CYS A 433 -19.71 13.95 5.92
N THR A 434 -20.34 12.84 5.53
CA THR A 434 -20.96 11.88 6.46
C THR A 434 -20.00 11.40 7.56
N THR A 435 -18.72 11.22 7.25
CA THR A 435 -17.69 10.80 8.21
C THR A 435 -17.37 11.89 9.24
N CYS A 436 -17.50 13.17 8.88
CA CYS A 436 -17.11 14.30 9.73
C CYS A 436 -18.28 14.82 10.55
N SER A 437 -19.51 14.41 10.22
CA SER A 437 -20.71 14.72 11.00
C SER A 437 -20.67 14.20 12.45
N SER A 438 -19.81 13.23 12.76
CA SER A 438 -19.61 12.71 14.12
C SER A 438 -18.93 13.71 15.07
N GLY A 439 -18.38 14.81 14.55
CA GLY A 439 -17.68 15.83 15.34
C GLY A 439 -16.30 15.37 15.83
N TRP A 440 -15.58 16.28 16.46
CA TRP A 440 -14.24 16.03 17.01
C TRP A 440 -14.32 15.33 18.37
N ILE A 441 -13.44 14.36 18.60
CA ILE A 441 -13.27 13.65 19.87
C ILE A 441 -12.20 14.35 20.72
N GLY A 442 -11.04 14.62 20.13
CA GLY A 442 -9.94 15.35 20.75
C GLY A 442 -10.13 16.87 20.66
N PRO A 443 -9.19 17.66 21.21
CA PRO A 443 -9.23 19.11 21.03
C PRO A 443 -9.12 19.44 19.54
N VAL A 444 -9.86 20.45 19.09
CA VAL A 444 -9.78 20.91 17.70
C VAL A 444 -8.37 21.44 17.45
N MET A 445 -7.82 21.12 16.27
CA MET A 445 -6.52 21.61 15.85
C MET A 445 -6.57 22.07 14.40
N GLU A 446 -5.76 23.07 14.08
CA GLU A 446 -5.51 23.51 12.72
C GLU A 446 -4.43 22.63 12.07
N ARG A 447 -4.27 22.78 10.75
CA ARG A 447 -3.16 22.14 10.04
C ARG A 447 -1.82 22.65 10.56
N ILE A 448 -0.81 21.79 10.50
CA ILE A 448 0.53 22.16 10.97
C ILE A 448 1.09 23.29 10.09
N PRO A 449 1.54 24.42 10.68
CA PRO A 449 2.19 25.50 9.95
C PRO A 449 3.39 25.02 9.13
N ARG A 450 3.52 25.52 7.90
CA ARG A 450 4.55 25.09 6.94
C ARG A 450 5.92 25.65 7.32
N PRO A 451 7.02 24.86 7.23
CA PRO A 451 8.37 25.33 7.54
C PRO A 451 8.68 26.64 6.82
N PHE A 452 9.22 27.63 7.52
CA PHE A 452 9.58 28.91 6.93
C PHE A 452 11.01 29.30 7.29
N PRO A 453 11.86 29.70 6.32
CA PRO A 453 13.24 30.04 6.58
C PRO A 453 13.38 31.32 7.42
N ASP A 454 14.31 31.32 8.35
CA ASP A 454 14.82 32.50 9.03
C ASP A 454 16.21 32.85 8.47
N GLU A 455 16.24 33.90 7.65
CA GLU A 455 17.46 34.40 7.00
C GLU A 455 18.50 34.90 8.01
N THR A 456 18.11 35.23 9.24
CA THR A 456 19.03 35.77 10.25
C THR A 456 19.79 34.68 11.00
N THR A 457 19.13 33.56 11.28
CA THR A 457 19.72 32.43 12.03
C THR A 457 20.17 31.29 11.13
N PHE A 458 19.81 31.31 9.84
CA PHE A 458 20.05 30.24 8.89
C PHE A 458 19.42 28.91 9.37
N LYS A 459 18.20 29.00 9.91
CA LYS A 459 17.36 27.89 10.42
C LYS A 459 15.90 28.08 9.99
N TYR A 460 15.07 27.07 10.16
CA TYR A 460 13.61 27.25 10.06
C TYR A 460 13.06 27.92 11.33
N LYS A 461 12.09 28.81 11.15
CA LYS A 461 11.30 29.39 12.24
C LYS A 461 10.58 28.30 13.02
N SER A 462 10.23 28.60 14.28
CA SER A 462 9.34 27.74 15.03
C SER A 462 7.98 27.61 14.34
N VAL A 463 7.23 26.55 14.64
CA VAL A 463 5.88 26.36 14.10
C VAL A 463 4.94 27.52 14.49
N PHE A 464 5.19 28.18 15.62
CA PHE A 464 4.39 29.31 16.11
C PHE A 464 4.71 30.65 15.43
N GLU A 465 5.86 30.76 14.79
CA GLU A 465 6.32 31.98 14.09
C GLU A 465 6.27 31.82 12.56
N SER A 466 6.00 30.60 12.09
CA SER A 466 5.88 30.29 10.67
C SER A 466 4.56 30.84 10.13
N PRO A 467 4.58 31.71 9.11
CA PRO A 467 3.35 32.26 8.55
C PRO A 467 2.51 31.14 7.92
N GLY A 468 1.20 31.17 8.15
CA GLY A 468 0.23 30.24 7.54
C GLY A 468 -0.09 30.56 6.08
N SER A 469 0.06 31.83 5.69
CA SER A 469 -0.22 32.32 4.34
C SER A 469 1.03 32.86 3.65
N SER A 470 1.00 32.89 2.32
CA SER A 470 2.01 33.53 1.48
C SER A 470 1.94 35.06 1.61
N ALA A 471 2.84 35.77 0.91
CA ALA A 471 2.78 37.23 0.82
C ALA A 471 1.52 37.75 0.10
N GLU A 472 0.78 36.87 -0.58
CA GLU A 472 -0.45 37.15 -1.32
C GLU A 472 -1.70 36.68 -0.54
N ASP A 473 -1.56 36.41 0.76
CA ASP A 473 -2.59 35.90 1.69
C ASP A 473 -3.19 34.52 1.34
N GLU A 474 -2.60 33.80 0.37
CA GLU A 474 -3.01 32.44 0.02
C GLU A 474 -2.42 31.38 0.98
N PRO A 475 -3.12 30.25 1.24
CA PRO A 475 -2.56 29.15 2.02
C PRO A 475 -1.26 28.62 1.42
N ARG A 476 -0.24 28.42 2.27
CA ARG A 476 1.08 27.95 1.80
C ARG A 476 1.06 26.47 1.43
N PRO A 477 1.63 26.07 0.28
CA PRO A 477 1.72 24.67 -0.09
C PRO A 477 2.71 23.90 0.81
N PRO A 478 2.49 22.59 1.06
CA PRO A 478 3.32 21.81 1.99
C PRO A 478 4.83 21.84 1.74
N ASP A 479 5.24 21.87 0.47
CA ASP A 479 6.64 21.74 0.06
C ASP A 479 7.30 23.06 -0.35
N ASP A 480 6.65 24.22 -0.12
CA ASP A 480 7.07 25.52 -0.65
C ASP A 480 8.49 25.95 -0.26
N PHE A 481 8.94 25.60 0.95
CA PHE A 481 10.33 25.78 1.41
C PHE A 481 11.05 24.47 1.73
N LEU A 482 10.55 23.32 1.23
CA LEU A 482 11.26 22.05 1.35
C LEU A 482 12.36 21.98 0.27
N PRO A 483 13.67 22.01 0.63
CA PRO A 483 14.73 22.22 -0.36
C PRO A 483 14.74 21.15 -1.45
N ARG A 484 14.55 19.88 -1.10
CA ARG A 484 14.54 18.76 -2.06
C ARG A 484 13.47 18.92 -3.14
N ALA A 485 12.22 19.19 -2.74
CA ALA A 485 11.10 19.40 -3.65
C ALA A 485 11.35 20.61 -4.56
N GLN A 486 11.87 21.70 -3.99
CA GLN A 486 12.17 22.92 -4.74
C GLN A 486 13.36 22.75 -5.70
N ILE A 487 14.40 21.98 -5.34
CA ILE A 487 15.51 21.66 -6.27
C ILE A 487 14.96 20.92 -7.48
N LYS A 488 14.12 19.89 -7.28
CA LYS A 488 13.48 19.14 -8.39
C LYS A 488 12.66 20.06 -9.29
N SER A 489 11.87 20.94 -8.69
CA SER A 489 11.04 21.90 -9.42
C SER A 489 11.87 22.86 -10.27
N TRP A 490 12.86 23.53 -9.66
CA TRP A 490 13.72 24.49 -10.35
C TRP A 490 14.63 23.81 -11.38
N PHE A 491 15.13 22.61 -11.11
CA PHE A 491 15.90 21.81 -12.06
C PHE A 491 15.06 21.48 -13.31
N GLY A 492 13.81 21.04 -13.13
CA GLY A 492 12.88 20.76 -14.22
C GLY A 492 12.58 22.00 -15.09
N GLN A 493 12.63 23.19 -14.50
CA GLN A 493 12.45 24.47 -15.19
C GLN A 493 13.74 25.01 -15.84
N GLY A 494 14.89 24.37 -15.63
CA GLY A 494 16.19 24.88 -16.10
C GLY A 494 16.73 26.07 -15.29
N ASN A 495 16.21 26.29 -14.08
CA ASN A 495 16.58 27.41 -13.19
C ASN A 495 17.76 27.11 -12.26
N LEU A 496 18.54 26.06 -12.52
CA LEU A 496 19.71 25.67 -11.73
C LEU A 496 20.94 25.34 -12.63
N ASP A 497 21.11 26.12 -13.69
CA ASP A 497 22.16 25.96 -14.72
C ASP A 497 23.43 26.79 -14.47
N SER A 498 23.37 27.80 -13.59
CA SER A 498 24.52 28.64 -13.22
C SER A 498 24.81 28.64 -11.72
N GLU A 499 26.05 28.96 -11.38
CA GLU A 499 26.51 29.15 -10.00
C GLU A 499 25.71 30.26 -9.28
N GLU A 500 25.30 31.33 -9.99
CA GLU A 500 24.52 32.40 -9.40
C GLU A 500 23.12 31.93 -8.99
N LYS A 501 22.44 31.15 -9.85
CA LYS A 501 21.12 30.60 -9.52
C LYS A 501 21.19 29.57 -8.40
N ILE A 502 22.26 28.78 -8.34
CA ILE A 502 22.50 27.86 -7.22
C ILE A 502 22.72 28.64 -5.92
N ALA A 503 23.47 29.74 -5.95
CA ALA A 503 23.66 30.59 -4.78
C ALA A 503 22.35 31.26 -4.32
N GLU A 504 21.52 31.73 -5.27
CA GLU A 504 20.18 32.27 -4.99
C GLU A 504 19.29 31.22 -4.31
N PHE A 505 19.24 30.01 -4.87
CA PHE A 505 18.51 28.87 -4.31
C PHE A 505 18.99 28.57 -2.88
N SER A 506 20.30 28.49 -2.70
CA SER A 506 20.96 28.16 -1.42
C SER A 506 20.57 29.15 -0.32
N LYS A 507 20.52 30.45 -0.66
CA LYS A 507 20.08 31.49 0.26
C LYS A 507 18.59 31.38 0.58
N ARG A 508 17.74 31.23 -0.44
CA ARG A 508 16.27 31.21 -0.29
C ARG A 508 15.78 30.03 0.56
N PHE A 509 16.40 28.87 0.38
CA PHE A 509 15.97 27.61 1.03
C PHE A 509 16.87 27.17 2.17
N ILE A 510 17.83 28.01 2.59
CA ILE A 510 18.74 27.76 3.72
C ILE A 510 19.41 26.38 3.57
N VAL A 511 20.08 26.18 2.43
CA VAL A 511 20.78 24.93 2.13
C VAL A 511 22.17 25.23 1.56
N PRO A 512 23.23 24.53 1.98
CA PRO A 512 24.57 24.70 1.40
C PRO A 512 24.59 24.44 -0.11
N SER A 513 25.25 25.31 -0.87
CA SER A 513 25.35 25.22 -2.34
C SER A 513 25.97 23.92 -2.82
N GLU A 514 26.87 23.35 -2.04
CA GLU A 514 27.58 22.09 -2.28
C GLU A 514 26.60 20.92 -2.27
N LEU A 515 25.63 20.92 -1.35
CA LEU A 515 24.57 19.90 -1.31
C LEU A 515 23.60 20.08 -2.47
N VAL A 516 23.28 21.32 -2.85
CA VAL A 516 22.46 21.62 -4.03
C VAL A 516 23.12 21.09 -5.30
N LYS A 517 24.41 21.37 -5.50
CA LYS A 517 25.21 20.85 -6.64
C LYS A 517 25.23 19.33 -6.67
N SER A 518 25.53 18.71 -5.52
CA SER A 518 25.55 17.24 -5.40
C SER A 518 24.20 16.63 -5.77
N TYR A 519 23.09 17.26 -5.38
CA TYR A 519 21.76 16.79 -5.72
C TYR A 519 21.42 17.01 -7.20
N ILE A 520 21.79 18.16 -7.77
CA ILE A 520 21.63 18.43 -9.22
C ILE A 520 22.40 17.38 -10.05
N ASP A 521 23.62 17.04 -9.68
CA ASP A 521 24.41 16.03 -10.38
C ASP A 521 23.79 14.64 -10.25
N HIS A 522 23.21 14.33 -9.10
CA HIS A 522 22.38 13.13 -8.93
C HIS A 522 21.17 13.13 -9.88
N LEU A 523 20.42 14.24 -9.99
CA LEU A 523 19.29 14.36 -10.93
C LEU A 523 19.73 14.21 -12.41
N LYS A 524 20.89 14.79 -12.78
CA LYS A 524 21.47 14.60 -14.12
C LYS A 524 21.81 13.13 -14.38
N HIS A 525 22.40 12.45 -13.39
CA HIS A 525 22.71 11.02 -13.48
C HIS A 525 21.45 10.16 -13.61
N LEU A 526 20.38 10.47 -12.86
CA LEU A 526 19.08 9.79 -13.01
C LEU A 526 18.51 9.98 -14.41
N ASN A 527 18.49 11.21 -14.93
CA ASN A 527 18.05 11.51 -16.29
C ASN A 527 18.85 10.76 -17.35
N TYR A 528 20.18 10.71 -17.20
CA TYR A 528 21.06 9.97 -18.10
C TYR A 528 20.78 8.46 -18.05
N THR A 529 20.62 7.89 -16.86
CA THR A 529 20.30 6.47 -16.68
C THR A 529 18.93 6.13 -17.28
N LYS A 530 17.93 6.99 -17.10
CA LYS A 530 16.60 6.86 -17.71
C LYS A 530 16.68 6.86 -19.23
N GLN A 531 17.51 7.73 -19.82
CA GLN A 531 17.75 7.74 -21.26
C GLN A 531 18.42 6.45 -21.74
N LEU A 532 19.44 5.95 -21.04
CA LEU A 532 20.08 4.67 -21.37
C LEU A 532 19.08 3.51 -21.33
N ARG A 533 18.26 3.42 -20.28
CA ARG A 533 17.19 2.40 -20.17
C ARG A 533 16.20 2.51 -21.33
N SER A 534 15.78 3.72 -21.68
CA SER A 534 14.86 3.97 -22.81
C SER A 534 15.47 3.55 -24.15
N VAL A 535 16.74 3.85 -24.39
CA VAL A 535 17.46 3.44 -25.61
C VAL A 535 17.58 1.91 -25.66
N ALA A 536 17.98 1.27 -24.56
CA ALA A 536 18.07 -0.19 -24.47
C ALA A 536 16.71 -0.86 -24.70
N ALA A 537 15.63 -0.31 -24.14
CA ALA A 537 14.28 -0.82 -24.32
C ALA A 537 13.81 -0.70 -25.79
N GLU A 538 14.08 0.43 -26.46
CA GLU A 538 13.72 0.57 -27.89
C GLU A 538 14.58 -0.34 -28.79
N GLN A 539 15.87 -0.52 -28.46
CA GLN A 539 16.72 -1.49 -29.16
C GLN A 539 16.20 -2.93 -29.01
N GLU A 540 15.84 -3.34 -27.80
CA GLU A 540 15.27 -4.66 -27.54
C GLU A 540 13.91 -4.83 -28.23
N ARG A 541 13.07 -3.80 -28.22
CA ARG A 541 11.80 -3.78 -28.94
C ARG A 541 12.01 -3.88 -30.45
N GLN A 542 13.01 -3.21 -31.00
CA GLN A 542 13.34 -3.30 -32.43
C GLN A 542 13.87 -4.70 -32.78
N ARG A 543 14.78 -5.24 -31.97
CA ARG A 543 15.26 -6.63 -32.10
C ARG A 543 14.10 -7.63 -32.07
N ARG A 544 13.14 -7.44 -31.17
CA ARG A 544 11.91 -8.25 -31.12
C ARG A 544 11.04 -8.07 -32.35
N LYS A 545 10.93 -6.89 -32.96
CA LYS A 545 10.22 -6.72 -34.25
C LYS A 545 10.93 -7.46 -35.38
N ASP A 546 12.25 -7.39 -35.41
CA ASP A 546 13.08 -8.00 -36.45
C ASP A 546 13.15 -9.53 -36.35
N LYS A 547 12.90 -10.08 -35.15
CA LYS A 547 12.81 -11.53 -34.96
C LYS A 547 11.83 -12.16 -35.93
N LYS A 548 12.18 -13.28 -36.55
CA LYS A 548 11.28 -14.00 -37.46
C LYS A 548 10.47 -15.06 -36.73
N TYR A 549 9.50 -15.66 -37.43
CA TYR A 549 8.66 -16.72 -36.89
C TYR A 549 9.48 -17.90 -36.37
N GLU A 550 10.52 -18.30 -37.11
CA GLU A 550 11.34 -19.49 -36.89
C GLU A 550 12.27 -19.37 -35.67
N GLU A 551 12.46 -18.14 -35.17
CA GLU A 551 13.35 -17.83 -34.06
C GLU A 551 12.67 -17.93 -32.69
N TYR A 552 11.38 -18.26 -32.67
CA TYR A 552 10.64 -18.56 -31.45
C TYR A 552 10.42 -20.06 -31.33
N ASN A 553 10.72 -20.61 -30.16
CA ASN A 553 10.32 -21.95 -29.80
C ASN A 553 8.86 -21.93 -29.29
N TRP A 554 7.92 -21.97 -30.23
CA TRP A 554 6.48 -21.82 -29.92
C TRP A 554 5.93 -22.94 -29.04
N GLU A 555 6.52 -24.13 -29.08
CA GLU A 555 6.15 -25.27 -28.24
C GLU A 555 6.57 -25.05 -26.79
N GLU A 556 7.83 -24.65 -26.59
CA GLU A 556 8.34 -24.29 -25.26
C GLU A 556 7.57 -23.10 -24.67
N LEU A 557 7.25 -22.09 -25.48
CA LEU A 557 6.44 -20.95 -25.06
C LEU A 557 5.01 -21.34 -24.69
N LEU A 558 4.46 -22.39 -25.29
CA LEU A 558 3.15 -22.91 -24.90
C LEU A 558 3.24 -23.67 -23.58
N LEU A 559 4.20 -24.61 -23.46
CA LEU A 559 4.37 -25.46 -22.28
C LEU A 559 4.73 -24.66 -21.03
N THR A 560 5.47 -23.57 -21.18
CA THR A 560 5.88 -22.68 -20.08
C THR A 560 4.88 -21.55 -19.80
N GLY A 561 3.79 -21.44 -20.57
CA GLY A 561 2.87 -20.31 -20.49
C GLY A 561 3.43 -18.98 -21.02
N GLY A 562 4.65 -18.98 -21.58
CA GLY A 562 5.34 -17.82 -22.12
C GLY A 562 4.64 -17.11 -23.28
N LEU A 563 3.65 -17.72 -23.94
CA LEU A 563 2.81 -17.06 -24.94
C LEU A 563 2.12 -15.78 -24.40
N LYS A 564 1.72 -15.77 -23.13
CA LYS A 564 1.10 -14.60 -22.50
C LYS A 564 2.07 -13.42 -22.35
N LEU A 565 3.37 -13.69 -22.35
CA LEU A 565 4.44 -12.69 -22.18
C LEU A 565 4.86 -12.04 -23.50
N LEU A 566 4.45 -12.58 -24.64
CA LEU A 566 4.76 -11.99 -25.95
C LEU A 566 3.93 -10.75 -26.25
N TYR A 567 4.50 -9.81 -26.99
CA TYR A 567 3.73 -8.68 -27.53
C TYR A 567 2.78 -9.14 -28.64
N VAL A 568 1.70 -8.38 -28.86
CA VAL A 568 0.71 -8.66 -29.91
C VAL A 568 1.36 -8.80 -31.29
N PHE A 569 2.36 -7.97 -31.61
CA PHE A 569 3.06 -8.05 -32.89
C PHE A 569 3.95 -9.29 -33.03
N GLU A 570 4.38 -9.90 -31.91
CA GLU A 570 5.11 -11.16 -31.91
C GLU A 570 4.15 -12.33 -32.13
N LEU A 571 3.01 -12.34 -31.42
CA LEU A 571 1.93 -13.32 -31.64
C LEU A 571 1.40 -13.28 -33.09
N ASP A 572 1.31 -12.10 -33.67
CA ASP A 572 0.95 -11.91 -35.09
C ASP A 572 1.86 -12.67 -36.04
N LYS A 573 3.13 -12.93 -35.69
CA LYS A 573 4.06 -13.69 -36.54
C LYS A 573 3.61 -15.14 -36.67
N TYR A 574 3.22 -15.78 -35.57
CA TYR A 574 2.67 -17.14 -35.59
C TYR A 574 1.41 -17.19 -36.42
N LEU A 575 0.46 -16.30 -36.13
CA LEU A 575 -0.84 -16.31 -36.79
C LEU A 575 -0.71 -16.05 -38.30
N LYS A 576 0.19 -15.15 -38.71
CA LYS A 576 0.46 -14.90 -40.14
C LYS A 576 1.12 -16.10 -40.80
N HIS A 577 2.10 -16.73 -40.16
CA HIS A 577 2.81 -17.88 -40.71
C HIS A 577 1.86 -19.07 -40.98
N HIS A 578 0.93 -19.33 -40.05
CA HIS A 578 -0.05 -20.42 -40.16
C HIS A 578 -1.38 -20.00 -40.82
N SER A 579 -1.47 -18.80 -41.39
CA SER A 579 -2.68 -18.27 -42.03
C SER A 579 -3.94 -18.28 -41.14
N LEU A 580 -3.75 -18.06 -39.84
CA LEU A 580 -4.82 -18.04 -38.84
C LEU A 580 -5.47 -16.65 -38.70
N PRO A 581 -6.70 -16.55 -38.16
CA PRO A 581 -7.36 -15.26 -37.93
C PRO A 581 -6.57 -14.38 -36.94
N TRP A 582 -6.09 -13.22 -37.40
CA TRP A 582 -5.25 -12.34 -36.55
C TRP A 582 -5.69 -10.87 -36.52
N ARG A 583 -6.44 -10.39 -37.51
CA ARG A 583 -6.85 -8.97 -37.55
C ARG A 583 -7.96 -8.70 -36.55
N ARG A 584 -7.88 -7.55 -35.84
CA ARG A 584 -8.88 -7.07 -34.87
C ARG A 584 -9.19 -8.07 -33.76
N LYS A 585 -8.18 -8.82 -33.32
CA LYS A 585 -8.27 -9.77 -32.21
C LYS A 585 -7.54 -9.23 -30.97
N LEU A 586 -8.13 -9.44 -29.80
CA LEU A 586 -7.50 -9.14 -28.51
C LEU A 586 -6.32 -10.09 -28.27
N LYS A 587 -5.44 -9.73 -27.34
CA LYS A 587 -4.23 -10.52 -27.05
C LYS A 587 -4.60 -11.91 -26.56
N GLU A 588 -5.60 -12.01 -25.69
CA GLU A 588 -6.08 -13.25 -25.10
C GLU A 588 -6.67 -14.18 -26.17
N GLU A 589 -7.47 -13.63 -27.10
CA GLU A 589 -7.99 -14.38 -28.24
C GLU A 589 -6.87 -14.93 -29.13
N LYS A 590 -5.82 -14.14 -29.37
CA LYS A 590 -4.66 -14.57 -30.16
C LYS A 590 -3.92 -15.71 -29.49
N VAL A 591 -3.70 -15.62 -28.17
CA VAL A 591 -3.08 -16.70 -27.39
C VAL A 591 -3.92 -17.97 -27.50
N LEU A 592 -5.25 -17.89 -27.32
CA LEU A 592 -6.14 -19.05 -27.44
C LEU A 592 -6.08 -19.70 -28.83
N ILE A 593 -6.09 -18.90 -29.91
CA ILE A 593 -6.00 -19.41 -31.29
C ILE A 593 -4.65 -20.12 -31.52
N ILE A 594 -3.55 -19.55 -31.03
CA ILE A 594 -2.21 -20.16 -31.16
C ILE A 594 -2.15 -21.46 -30.37
N THR A 595 -2.62 -21.45 -29.12
CA THR A 595 -2.68 -22.63 -28.26
C THR A 595 -3.47 -23.76 -28.90
N ALA A 596 -4.70 -23.49 -29.37
CA ALA A 596 -5.53 -24.49 -30.04
C ALA A 596 -4.82 -25.06 -31.28
N HIS A 597 -4.25 -24.20 -32.12
CA HIS A 597 -3.56 -24.63 -33.33
C HIS A 597 -2.31 -25.47 -33.07
N VAL A 598 -1.50 -25.13 -32.05
CA VAL A 598 -0.32 -25.91 -31.67
C VAL A 598 -0.73 -27.30 -31.17
N HIS A 599 -1.78 -27.39 -30.34
CA HIS A 599 -2.30 -28.66 -29.85
C HIS A 599 -2.88 -29.53 -30.98
N GLU A 600 -3.66 -28.95 -31.90
CA GLU A 600 -4.20 -29.67 -33.07
C GLU A 600 -3.10 -30.14 -34.02
N SER A 601 -2.06 -29.34 -34.22
CA SER A 601 -0.97 -29.66 -35.16
C SER A 601 -0.01 -30.74 -34.64
N LYS A 602 0.07 -30.95 -33.31
CA LYS A 602 1.13 -31.78 -32.69
C LYS A 602 0.67 -32.72 -31.57
N GLY A 603 -0.64 -32.99 -31.47
CA GLY A 603 -1.33 -33.68 -30.37
C GLY A 603 -0.87 -35.07 -29.93
N SER A 604 0.24 -35.63 -30.43
CA SER A 604 0.85 -36.87 -29.93
C SER A 604 2.37 -36.79 -29.69
N SER A 605 3.03 -35.66 -30.00
CA SER A 605 4.50 -35.50 -29.88
C SER A 605 4.92 -34.49 -28.81
N LEU A 606 3.97 -33.82 -28.16
CA LEU A 606 4.24 -32.82 -27.11
C LEU A 606 4.59 -33.43 -25.75
N GLU A 607 4.29 -34.72 -25.53
CA GLU A 607 4.60 -35.44 -24.28
C GLU A 607 6.08 -35.89 -24.19
N GLU A 608 6.82 -35.93 -25.31
CA GLU A 608 8.23 -36.37 -25.37
C GLU A 608 9.25 -35.21 -25.45
N VAL A 609 8.82 -33.94 -25.41
CA VAL A 609 9.78 -32.82 -25.46
C VAL A 609 10.55 -32.76 -24.14
N VAL A 610 11.79 -33.25 -24.16
CA VAL A 610 12.77 -33.03 -23.10
C VAL A 610 12.96 -31.52 -22.96
N VAL A 611 12.40 -30.96 -21.90
CA VAL A 611 12.68 -29.58 -21.47
C VAL A 611 14.18 -29.53 -21.19
N THR A 612 14.97 -29.05 -22.15
CA THR A 612 16.39 -28.79 -21.94
C THR A 612 16.48 -27.59 -21.00
N GLY A 613 16.49 -27.90 -19.70
CA GLY A 613 16.63 -26.94 -18.63
C GLY A 613 17.92 -26.13 -18.81
N LYS A 614 17.78 -24.93 -19.35
CA LYS A 614 18.52 -23.76 -18.92
C LYS A 614 17.78 -22.48 -19.32
N ALA A 615 17.23 -21.84 -18.29
CA ALA A 615 16.79 -20.45 -18.21
C ALA A 615 15.43 -20.08 -18.86
N LEU A 616 14.33 -20.49 -18.23
CA LEU A 616 13.14 -19.64 -18.00
C LEU A 616 12.35 -20.02 -16.72
N LEU A 617 12.94 -20.78 -15.78
CA LEU A 617 12.44 -20.89 -14.40
C LEU A 617 13.21 -19.92 -13.49
N ARG A 618 13.03 -18.65 -13.81
CA ARG A 618 12.94 -17.47 -12.94
C ARG A 618 12.20 -16.44 -13.79
N PRO A 619 11.40 -15.53 -13.22
CA PRO A 619 11.42 -14.18 -13.74
C PRO A 619 12.88 -13.72 -13.58
N VAL A 620 13.72 -13.98 -14.60
CA VAL A 620 14.70 -12.97 -14.96
C VAL A 620 13.80 -11.81 -15.30
N GLU A 621 13.83 -10.78 -14.46
CA GLU A 621 13.31 -9.46 -14.76
C GLU A 621 13.40 -9.26 -16.27
N ASN A 622 12.27 -9.41 -16.98
CA ASN A 622 12.20 -8.84 -18.31
C ASN A 622 12.65 -7.39 -18.07
N PRO A 623 13.57 -6.80 -18.82
CA PRO A 623 13.71 -5.34 -18.80
C PRO A 623 12.42 -4.62 -19.24
N ALA A 624 11.38 -5.41 -19.60
CA ALA A 624 10.01 -5.02 -19.88
C ALA A 624 8.98 -5.48 -18.81
N ASP A 625 9.35 -6.27 -17.79
CA ASP A 625 8.55 -6.56 -16.57
C ASP A 625 9.35 -6.27 -15.29
N SER A 626 10.47 -5.54 -15.36
CA SER A 626 10.92 -4.63 -14.31
C SER A 626 9.98 -3.41 -14.30
N GLU A 627 8.69 -3.71 -14.16
CA GLU A 627 7.82 -2.93 -13.31
C GLU A 627 7.85 -3.56 -11.90
N GLU A 628 9.03 -3.95 -11.37
CA GLU A 628 9.63 -3.08 -10.35
C GLU A 628 9.85 -1.68 -10.92
N SER A 629 8.71 -1.01 -11.04
CA SER A 629 8.59 0.35 -10.63
C SER A 629 9.15 0.37 -9.21
N GLU A 630 10.46 0.58 -9.07
CA GLU A 630 10.84 1.85 -8.45
C GLU A 630 9.96 2.89 -9.12
N SER A 631 8.77 3.03 -8.57
CA SER A 631 7.94 4.19 -8.79
C SER A 631 8.71 5.28 -8.07
N GLU A 632 9.77 5.77 -8.71
CA GLU A 632 9.67 7.15 -9.13
C GLU A 632 8.44 7.20 -10.04
N GLU A 633 7.25 7.15 -9.39
CA GLU A 633 5.99 7.55 -9.99
C GLU A 633 6.34 8.84 -10.69
N GLU A 634 5.91 8.91 -11.95
CA GLU A 634 5.79 10.13 -12.70
C GLU A 634 5.78 11.32 -11.73
N ILE A 635 6.88 12.08 -11.68
CA ILE A 635 6.79 13.49 -11.30
C ILE A 635 5.94 14.06 -12.43
N LEU A 636 4.63 13.83 -12.34
CA LEU A 636 3.64 14.65 -12.97
C LEU A 636 3.92 15.99 -12.32
N PHE A 637 4.66 16.82 -13.05
CA PHE A 637 4.49 18.24 -12.96
C PHE A 637 3.03 18.51 -13.33
N GLU A 638 2.11 18.33 -12.37
CA GLU A 638 0.88 19.10 -12.36
C GLU A 638 1.31 20.54 -12.11
N THR A 639 1.77 21.21 -13.16
CA THR A 639 1.51 22.64 -13.28
C THR A 639 -0.01 22.74 -13.43
N SER A 640 -0.70 22.88 -12.30
CA SER A 640 -2.02 23.44 -12.31
C SER A 640 -1.89 24.86 -12.86
N SER A 641 -2.22 25.00 -14.14
CA SER A 641 -2.47 26.32 -14.71
C SER A 641 -3.78 26.80 -14.12
N TYR A 642 -3.71 27.61 -13.06
CA TYR A 642 -4.83 28.45 -12.63
C TYR A 642 -4.63 29.90 -13.12
N PRO A 643 -5.72 30.62 -13.41
CA PRO A 643 -5.73 31.70 -14.39
C PRO A 643 -5.37 33.07 -13.78
N GLY A 644 -4.40 33.73 -14.43
CA GLY A 644 -4.44 35.16 -14.79
C GLY A 644 -4.33 36.22 -13.69
N CYS A 645 -3.26 37.02 -13.75
CA CYS A 645 -3.40 38.48 -13.75
C CYS A 645 -2.26 39.13 -14.55
N GLU A 646 -2.67 39.87 -15.58
CA GLU A 646 -1.85 40.64 -16.51
C GLU A 646 -1.27 41.89 -15.83
N SER A 647 -0.10 42.36 -16.29
CA SER A 647 0.00 43.59 -17.09
C SER A 647 1.44 44.08 -17.16
N THR A 648 1.99 44.19 -18.37
CA THR A 648 2.84 45.34 -18.70
C THR A 648 2.66 45.72 -20.16
N SER A 649 2.29 46.98 -20.32
CA SER A 649 2.00 47.75 -21.51
C SER A 649 3.06 47.70 -22.61
N CYS A 650 2.62 47.69 -23.87
CA CYS A 650 3.00 48.73 -24.82
C CYS A 650 2.13 48.72 -26.09
N SER A 651 1.79 49.93 -26.48
CA SER A 651 0.81 50.39 -27.46
C SER A 651 1.17 50.07 -28.91
N SER A 652 0.16 49.95 -29.79
CA SER A 652 -0.01 50.75 -31.03
C SER A 652 -1.12 50.18 -31.93
N GLN A 653 -2.17 51.01 -32.17
CA GLN A 653 -2.82 51.37 -33.46
C GLN A 653 -2.91 50.28 -34.57
N SER A 654 -4.00 50.02 -35.29
CA SER A 654 -5.14 50.79 -35.82
C SER A 654 -6.02 49.77 -36.58
N SER A 655 -7.37 49.71 -36.52
CA SER A 655 -8.40 50.54 -37.19
C SER A 655 -9.37 49.67 -38.03
N ALA A 656 -10.68 49.94 -37.85
CA ALA A 656 -11.78 49.87 -38.84
C ALA A 656 -12.24 48.47 -39.31
N SER A 657 -13.53 48.14 -39.50
CA SER A 657 -14.82 48.86 -39.48
C SER A 657 -15.93 47.87 -39.90
N GLY A 658 -17.19 48.13 -39.54
CA GLY A 658 -18.36 47.87 -40.41
C GLY A 658 -19.13 46.57 -40.20
N ASP A 659 -20.05 46.60 -39.23
CA ASP A 659 -21.52 46.46 -39.34
C ASP A 659 -22.23 45.58 -40.41
N GLU A 660 -23.37 45.06 -39.93
CA GLU A 660 -24.64 44.68 -40.61
C GLU A 660 -24.93 43.21 -41.02
N SER A 661 -25.56 42.52 -40.06
CA SER A 661 -26.96 41.99 -40.05
C SER A 661 -27.47 40.86 -40.99
N GLU A 662 -28.12 39.90 -40.30
CA GLU A 662 -29.31 39.08 -40.65
C GLU A 662 -29.16 37.79 -41.49
N SER A 663 -29.29 36.63 -40.82
CA SER A 663 -30.47 35.73 -40.83
C SER A 663 -30.14 34.23 -40.75
N ASP A 664 -30.80 33.58 -39.78
CA ASP A 664 -31.12 32.16 -39.53
C ASP A 664 -30.53 31.07 -40.44
N VAL A 665 -29.76 30.14 -39.84
CA VAL A 665 -30.04 28.69 -39.87
C VAL A 665 -29.34 27.99 -38.68
N ASP A 666 -30.11 27.26 -37.87
CA ASP A 666 -29.65 26.34 -36.82
C ASP A 666 -28.77 25.21 -37.37
N LEU A 667 -27.48 25.16 -37.02
CA LEU A 667 -26.67 23.94 -36.93
C LEU A 667 -25.47 24.15 -35.96
N PRO A 668 -25.07 23.14 -35.18
CA PRO A 668 -24.27 23.29 -33.96
C PRO A 668 -22.80 23.69 -34.22
N VAL A 669 -22.35 24.66 -33.42
CA VAL A 669 -20.98 25.19 -33.36
C VAL A 669 -20.00 24.10 -32.94
N ARG A 670 -18.98 23.92 -33.77
CA ARG A 670 -17.79 23.11 -33.52
C ARG A 670 -16.96 23.78 -32.43
N ILE A 671 -16.88 23.15 -31.26
CA ILE A 671 -15.86 23.43 -30.25
C ILE A 671 -14.52 22.86 -30.76
N PRO A 672 -13.43 23.65 -30.82
CA PRO A 672 -12.12 23.14 -31.18
C PRO A 672 -11.64 22.14 -30.13
N THR A 673 -11.62 20.86 -30.49
CA THR A 673 -10.97 19.80 -29.71
C THR A 673 -9.52 19.72 -30.17
N ASN A 674 -8.59 20.25 -29.37
CA ASN A 674 -7.17 19.98 -29.54
C ASN A 674 -6.91 18.50 -29.22
N THR A 675 -6.55 17.72 -30.24
CA THR A 675 -6.12 16.33 -30.08
C THR A 675 -4.60 16.25 -29.93
N ARG A 676 -4.17 15.43 -28.95
CA ARG A 676 -2.82 15.27 -28.39
C ARG A 676 -1.82 14.53 -29.32
N SER A 677 -1.96 14.58 -30.65
CA SER A 677 -0.93 14.02 -31.54
C SER A 677 -0.85 14.75 -32.87
N GLY A 678 0.21 15.54 -33.07
CA GLY A 678 0.51 16.22 -34.33
C GLY A 678 0.90 15.27 -35.48
N ARG A 679 -0.03 14.43 -35.96
CA ARG A 679 0.11 13.69 -37.22
C ARG A 679 -1.11 13.92 -38.11
N LYS A 680 -0.87 14.61 -39.24
CA LYS A 680 -1.81 14.77 -40.35
C LYS A 680 -2.03 13.40 -41.02
N SER A 681 -3.29 12.96 -41.11
CA SER A 681 -3.70 11.92 -42.05
C SER A 681 -5.02 12.33 -42.70
N THR A 682 -4.92 12.81 -43.93
CA THR A 682 -6.04 12.99 -44.86
C THR A 682 -6.53 11.62 -45.33
N ARG A 683 -7.82 11.35 -45.25
CA ARG A 683 -8.45 10.35 -46.14
C ARG A 683 -9.84 10.78 -46.56
N PHE A 684 -10.02 10.76 -47.88
CA PHE A 684 -11.23 11.05 -48.62
C PHE A 684 -12.32 10.02 -48.31
N LEU A 685 -13.55 10.52 -48.18
CA LEU A 685 -14.78 9.72 -48.09
C LEU A 685 -15.18 9.26 -49.50
N PHE A 686 -15.49 7.97 -49.63
CA PHE A 686 -16.60 7.49 -50.43
C PHE A 686 -17.52 6.70 -49.51
#